data_AF-A0A9E1MSI0-F1
#
_entry.id   AF-A0A9E1MSI0-F1
#
_cell.length_a   1.000
_cell.length_b   1.000
_cell.length_c   1.000
_cell.angle_alpha   90.00
_cell.angle_beta   90.00
_cell.angle_gamma   90.00
#
_symmetry.space_group_name_H-M   'P 1'
#
loop_
_entity.id
_entity.type
_entity.pdbx_description
1 polymer ?
#
loop_
_entity_poly.entity_id
_entity_poly.type
_entity_poly.pdbx_seq_one_letter_code
_entity_poly.pdbx_strand_id
1 'polypeptide(L)'
;MKKILSFLLALALLIGIIPMSFAGAATLTDAVKSNYSIETTLSDGIIQKTAKRTFFVIAKDGDGNKVTPTATFNGDALSPTWDDATQTSFTLNFTVEGENTVVVSAGDAELTYTITYQPAEDGEYVGQAIFSIEAFSLGEGYIVEPVLTDIYAGDCAAAVLMRVLNRFGFTESHTGSVEGGFYLATIKDGTIPNIPVSPVNAPAELVDALSSWGITLEDRYSENELGEFDYCYASGWMYCLNNVFPNVGFSDSYLSDGDVVRVQFTVAYGSDIGGGYAMGGSDNTSFYPVANKDRLSTLIATLNEHGIEIPDSAMNAATAIYASQEDVNAAAAVLQQLEDEYQQNAPVRDVIAKISAIGEVSLESASAIAEARQAYDALTVEQQALVSNYDVLTAAEETLRILIEELPVSASFSAPEITALSGQQVEIPVTVSGKFEAHTLEMHIGYDSTKLTVNEVVPGAILENTSMNVIDFTTTPGTIYVGALCADAPMTGNGIDENVLLTVKATVNPEFSGTTPVNVDVNRFVNLPVGGTVTDIEVHTTNGSVNASLPEYTLTYTVNGEFYAEQTYAVGAVITVPEYTVPEGYTFSGWVVPETMPAEDLTVDAVLSINVYTVTFVDRLDGSVIAEVSVEHGSNVTAPAAPAHDGYVFTGWNGSLVNVTENRTVTAEYSLLGDVDGDGVVTSADALTVLRMSLGIIATPVSGSLDFSICDIDGSGDITSVDALLIIRKAMQSA
;
A
#
# COMPACT_ATOMS: atom_id res chain seq x y z
N MET A 1 11.93 39.02 30.98
CA MET A 1 13.07 38.13 31.27
C MET A 1 12.50 36.72 31.42
N LYS A 2 12.78 35.85 30.44
CA LYS A 2 12.71 34.38 30.41
C LYS A 2 11.75 33.60 31.35
N LYS A 3 10.90 32.79 30.68
CA LYS A 3 10.70 31.31 30.78
C LYS A 3 9.38 30.75 31.36
N ILE A 4 8.91 29.71 30.65
CA ILE A 4 7.98 28.58 30.98
C ILE A 4 6.50 28.79 30.56
N LEU A 5 5.71 27.85 30.00
CA LEU A 5 5.83 26.58 29.23
C LEU A 5 4.36 26.04 29.03
N SER A 6 4.07 25.33 27.91
CA SER A 6 2.99 24.31 27.69
C SER A 6 1.52 24.77 27.49
N PHE A 7 0.64 24.19 26.64
CA PHE A 7 0.61 22.98 25.76
C PHE A 7 -0.65 23.01 24.82
N LEU A 8 -0.71 22.08 23.84
CA LEU A 8 -1.83 21.61 22.97
C LEU A 8 -2.14 22.38 21.66
N LEU A 9 -2.44 21.77 20.50
CA LEU A 9 -2.31 20.39 19.96
C LEU A 9 -2.61 20.42 18.43
N ALA A 10 -1.91 19.56 17.69
CA ALA A 10 -2.09 19.00 16.34
C ALA A 10 -3.28 19.40 15.44
N LEU A 11 -2.97 19.73 14.18
CA LEU A 11 -3.25 18.89 13.00
C LEU A 11 -2.44 19.42 11.80
N ALA A 12 -1.27 18.84 11.54
CA ALA A 12 -0.49 19.12 10.34
C ALA A 12 -0.54 17.90 9.43
N LEU A 13 -1.15 18.08 8.26
CA LEU A 13 -1.15 17.12 7.18
C LEU A 13 0.31 16.89 6.74
N LEU A 14 0.76 15.64 6.84
CA LEU A 14 2.08 15.20 6.41
C LEU A 14 2.16 15.30 4.86
N ILE A 15 2.66 16.43 4.35
CA ILE A 15 3.43 16.45 3.12
C ILE A 15 4.85 16.80 3.56
N GLY A 16 5.71 15.78 3.60
CA GLY A 16 7.10 15.92 3.98
C GLY A 16 7.87 16.71 2.93
N ILE A 17 7.79 18.04 3.00
CA ILE A 17 8.81 18.91 2.42
C ILE A 17 9.95 18.89 3.43
N ILE A 18 10.87 17.94 3.24
CA ILE A 18 12.18 18.00 3.88
C ILE A 18 12.80 19.32 3.40
N PRO A 19 13.13 20.28 4.28
CA PRO A 19 13.94 21.40 3.85
C PRO A 19 15.22 20.78 3.29
N MET A 20 15.56 21.06 2.03
CA MET A 20 16.89 20.77 1.49
C MET A 20 17.90 21.55 2.35
N SER A 21 18.27 20.98 3.49
CA SER A 21 19.53 21.28 4.13
C SER A 21 20.56 20.80 3.12
N PHE A 22 21.22 21.74 2.47
CA PHE A 22 22.55 21.48 1.95
C PHE A 22 23.30 20.75 3.05
N ALA A 23 23.56 19.45 2.83
CA ALA A 23 24.56 18.76 3.61
C ALA A 23 25.85 19.53 3.32
N GLY A 24 26.19 20.40 4.26
CA GLY A 24 27.53 20.94 4.38
C GLY A 24 28.47 19.75 4.34
N ALA A 25 29.54 19.91 3.55
CA ALA A 25 30.67 19.02 3.41
C ALA A 25 30.72 17.95 4.51
N ALA A 26 30.57 16.68 4.09
CA ALA A 26 30.78 15.52 4.95
C ALA A 26 31.92 15.81 5.93
N THR A 27 31.65 15.66 7.22
CA THR A 27 32.63 15.89 8.27
C THR A 27 33.83 15.00 8.01
N LEU A 28 34.90 15.61 7.47
CA LEU A 28 36.25 15.05 7.41
C LEU A 28 36.62 14.59 8.81
N THR A 29 36.59 13.28 9.04
CA THR A 29 37.27 12.71 10.19
C THR A 29 38.77 12.83 9.93
N ASP A 30 39.48 13.40 10.89
CA ASP A 30 40.93 13.64 10.84
C ASP A 30 41.69 12.33 10.51
N ALA A 31 42.25 12.19 9.30
CA ALA A 31 43.60 11.65 9.02
C ALA A 31 43.87 11.46 7.51
N VAL A 32 45.09 11.86 7.12
CA VAL A 32 45.77 11.70 5.81
C VAL A 32 45.21 12.61 4.69
N LYS A 33 46.01 13.60 4.27
CA LYS A 33 45.88 14.17 2.91
C LYS A 33 46.19 13.03 1.94
N SER A 34 45.16 12.31 1.52
CA SER A 34 45.26 11.37 0.41
C SER A 34 45.72 12.14 -0.82
N ASN A 35 46.57 11.52 -1.63
CA ASN A 35 46.92 12.05 -2.95
C ASN A 35 45.80 11.76 -3.97
N TYR A 36 44.70 11.12 -3.58
CA TYR A 36 43.59 10.79 -4.46
C TYR A 36 42.37 11.67 -4.17
N SER A 37 41.61 12.01 -5.21
CA SER A 37 40.32 12.69 -5.12
C SER A 37 39.20 11.77 -5.58
N ILE A 38 38.07 11.78 -4.88
CA ILE A 38 36.84 11.06 -5.25
C ILE A 38 35.71 12.08 -5.34
N GLU A 39 35.05 12.14 -6.49
CA GLU A 39 33.79 12.86 -6.71
C GLU A 39 32.70 11.83 -7.03
N THR A 40 31.53 11.94 -6.39
CA THR A 40 30.40 11.02 -6.64
C THR A 40 29.06 11.74 -6.73
N THR A 41 28.08 11.11 -7.37
CA THR A 41 26.68 11.58 -7.39
C THR A 41 25.84 11.04 -6.22
N LEU A 42 26.44 10.34 -5.26
CA LEU A 42 25.74 9.92 -4.05
C LEU A 42 25.64 11.08 -3.06
N SER A 43 24.48 11.15 -2.41
CA SER A 43 24.24 12.04 -1.27
C SER A 43 24.03 11.19 -0.02
N ASP A 44 24.60 11.65 1.09
CA ASP A 44 24.49 10.97 2.38
C ASP A 44 23.13 11.23 3.03
N GLY A 45 22.60 10.26 3.76
CA GLY A 45 21.36 10.35 4.54
C GLY A 45 20.07 10.39 3.73
N ILE A 46 20.10 10.03 2.44
CA ILE A 46 18.91 10.07 1.58
C ILE A 46 17.96 8.89 1.85
N ILE A 47 16.68 9.09 1.52
CA ILE A 47 15.68 8.03 1.47
C ILE A 47 15.59 7.53 0.02
N GLN A 48 15.81 6.23 -0.17
CA GLN A 48 15.64 5.56 -1.45
C GLN A 48 14.36 4.72 -1.41
N LYS A 49 13.48 4.90 -2.39
CA LYS A 49 12.26 4.09 -2.52
C LYS A 49 12.30 3.06 -3.64
N THR A 50 13.09 3.32 -4.68
CA THR A 50 13.26 2.36 -5.79
C THR A 50 14.32 1.32 -5.45
N ALA A 51 14.12 0.09 -5.92
CA ALA A 51 15.03 -1.02 -5.67
C ALA A 51 16.41 -0.87 -6.34
N LYS A 52 16.57 0.08 -7.26
CA LYS A 52 17.81 0.34 -7.98
C LYS A 52 18.19 1.82 -7.96
N ARG A 53 19.48 2.09 -7.79
CA ARG A 53 20.04 3.44 -7.96
C ARG A 53 21.39 3.33 -8.66
N THR A 54 21.58 4.07 -9.74
CA THR A 54 22.89 4.19 -10.40
C THR A 54 23.60 5.44 -9.88
N PHE A 55 24.90 5.34 -9.59
CA PHE A 55 25.73 6.48 -9.22
C PHE A 55 27.06 6.45 -9.96
N PHE A 56 27.67 7.62 -10.10
CA PHE A 56 28.89 7.84 -10.87
C PHE A 56 30.02 8.24 -9.93
N VAL A 57 31.23 7.80 -10.25
CA VAL A 57 32.45 8.09 -9.50
C VAL A 57 33.53 8.56 -10.46
N ILE A 58 34.06 9.75 -10.20
CA ILE A 58 35.28 10.27 -10.84
C ILE A 58 36.38 10.23 -9.78
N ALA A 59 37.34 9.33 -9.97
CA ALA A 59 38.48 9.18 -9.06
C ALA A 59 39.78 9.51 -9.78
N LYS A 60 40.63 10.34 -9.16
CA LYS A 60 41.92 10.78 -9.73
C LYS A 60 43.06 10.65 -8.73
N ASP A 61 44.27 10.43 -9.23
CA ASP A 61 45.52 10.49 -8.45
C ASP A 61 46.03 11.94 -8.29
N GLY A 62 47.18 12.08 -7.62
CA GLY A 62 47.76 13.40 -7.30
C GLY A 62 48.29 14.15 -8.52
N ASP A 63 48.45 13.46 -9.65
CA ASP A 63 48.84 14.02 -10.94
C ASP A 63 47.59 14.33 -11.81
N GLY A 64 46.39 14.03 -11.32
CA GLY A 64 45.11 14.26 -11.99
C GLY A 64 44.71 13.15 -12.97
N ASN A 65 45.43 12.03 -13.01
CA ASN A 65 45.08 10.89 -13.87
C ASN A 65 43.94 10.09 -13.26
N LYS A 66 43.03 9.60 -14.10
CA LYS A 66 41.93 8.73 -13.66
C LYS A 66 42.48 7.45 -13.04
N VAL A 67 41.93 7.08 -11.89
CA VAL A 67 42.16 5.78 -11.24
C VAL A 67 40.84 5.03 -11.14
N THR A 68 40.88 3.70 -11.24
CA THR A 68 39.67 2.89 -11.09
C THR A 68 39.29 2.79 -9.62
N PRO A 69 38.14 3.36 -9.20
CA PRO A 69 37.63 3.25 -7.85
C PRO A 69 37.02 1.85 -7.62
N THR A 70 36.87 1.50 -6.36
CA THR A 70 36.09 0.34 -5.91
C THR A 70 34.92 0.81 -5.07
N ALA A 71 33.83 0.06 -5.06
CA ALA A 71 32.71 0.34 -4.16
C ALA A 71 32.23 -0.94 -3.45
N THR A 72 31.72 -0.79 -2.24
CA THR A 72 31.01 -1.84 -1.51
C THR A 72 29.62 -1.37 -1.12
N PHE A 73 28.66 -2.29 -1.06
CA PHE A 73 27.30 -2.07 -0.60
C PHE A 73 27.00 -3.07 0.52
N ASN A 74 26.73 -2.56 1.72
CA ASN A 74 26.58 -3.36 2.94
C ASN A 74 27.75 -4.32 3.22
N GLY A 75 28.96 -3.93 2.81
CA GLY A 75 30.18 -4.73 2.93
C GLY A 75 30.44 -5.68 1.76
N ASP A 76 29.49 -5.88 0.86
CA ASP A 76 29.66 -6.69 -0.35
C ASP A 76 30.27 -5.85 -1.48
N ALA A 77 31.24 -6.40 -2.21
CA ALA A 77 31.88 -5.69 -3.33
C ALA A 77 30.90 -5.49 -4.49
N LEU A 78 30.83 -4.25 -5.00
CA LEU A 78 30.08 -3.92 -6.21
C LEU A 78 30.96 -4.07 -7.45
N SER A 79 30.42 -4.74 -8.47
CA SER A 79 30.97 -4.69 -9.82
C SER A 79 30.64 -3.35 -10.46
N PRO A 80 31.58 -2.70 -11.17
CA PRO A 80 31.27 -1.55 -12.00
C PRO A 80 30.18 -1.89 -13.02
N THR A 81 29.20 -1.01 -13.16
CA THR A 81 28.22 -1.04 -14.25
C THR A 81 28.94 -0.73 -15.57
N TRP A 82 29.78 0.31 -15.56
CA TRP A 82 30.70 0.63 -16.65
C TRP A 82 31.96 1.33 -16.13
N ASP A 83 33.09 1.11 -16.81
CA ASP A 83 34.37 1.75 -16.52
C ASP A 83 35.01 2.26 -17.81
N ASP A 84 35.27 3.57 -17.89
CA ASP A 84 35.91 4.21 -19.04
C ASP A 84 37.16 5.03 -18.62
N ALA A 85 37.70 5.84 -19.53
CA ALA A 85 38.92 6.62 -19.27
C ALA A 85 38.70 7.80 -18.29
N THR A 86 37.46 8.14 -17.96
CA THR A 86 37.07 9.36 -17.25
C THR A 86 36.33 9.07 -15.95
N GLN A 87 35.43 8.08 -15.94
CA GLN A 87 34.59 7.77 -14.77
C GLN A 87 34.27 6.28 -14.67
N THR A 88 33.75 5.89 -13.51
CA THR A 88 33.26 4.54 -13.20
C THR A 88 31.86 4.66 -12.62
N SER A 89 30.91 3.89 -13.13
CA SER A 89 29.55 3.84 -12.61
C SER A 89 29.27 2.54 -11.88
N PHE A 90 28.36 2.60 -10.92
CA PHE A 90 27.90 1.45 -10.14
C PHE A 90 26.39 1.52 -9.98
N THR A 91 25.74 0.35 -9.91
CA THR A 91 24.31 0.24 -9.65
C THR A 91 24.07 -0.48 -8.32
N LEU A 92 23.47 0.22 -7.38
CA LEU A 92 22.97 -0.33 -6.12
C LEU A 92 21.70 -1.13 -6.40
N ASN A 93 21.61 -2.31 -5.81
CA ASN A 93 20.42 -3.15 -5.82
C ASN A 93 19.96 -3.37 -4.38
N PHE A 94 18.96 -2.60 -3.95
CA PHE A 94 18.45 -2.63 -2.59
C PHE A 94 17.61 -3.90 -2.38
N THR A 95 18.02 -4.72 -1.42
CA THR A 95 17.35 -5.98 -1.07
C THR A 95 16.92 -6.03 0.40
N VAL A 96 17.37 -5.06 1.21
CA VAL A 96 17.13 -4.99 2.65
C VAL A 96 16.58 -3.61 2.99
N GLU A 97 15.37 -3.58 3.55
CA GLU A 97 14.72 -2.38 4.08
C GLU A 97 15.51 -1.81 5.27
N GLY A 98 15.51 -0.48 5.38
CA GLY A 98 16.22 0.25 6.43
C GLY A 98 17.56 0.80 5.99
N GLU A 99 18.46 1.00 6.94
CA GLU A 99 19.76 1.64 6.71
C GLU A 99 20.70 0.73 5.91
N ASN A 100 21.25 1.26 4.82
CA ASN A 100 22.23 0.60 3.96
C ASN A 100 23.48 1.48 3.86
N THR A 101 24.66 0.88 3.79
CA THR A 101 25.95 1.59 3.73
C THR A 101 26.60 1.37 2.37
N VAL A 102 27.03 2.46 1.73
CA VAL A 102 27.87 2.44 0.52
C VAL A 102 29.24 3.01 0.87
N VAL A 103 30.31 2.29 0.52
CA VAL A 103 31.68 2.78 0.67
C VAL A 103 32.32 2.86 -0.70
N VAL A 104 32.86 4.01 -1.07
CA VAL A 104 33.58 4.26 -2.32
C VAL A 104 35.03 4.56 -1.99
N SER A 105 35.97 3.82 -2.58
CA SER A 105 37.40 3.93 -2.28
C SER A 105 38.23 4.10 -3.55
N ALA A 106 39.30 4.88 -3.46
CA ALA A 106 40.29 5.07 -4.51
C ALA A 106 41.68 5.30 -3.89
N GLY A 107 42.59 4.34 -4.06
CA GLY A 107 43.89 4.39 -3.38
C GLY A 107 43.72 4.34 -1.86
N ASP A 108 44.17 5.40 -1.18
CA ASP A 108 43.98 5.61 0.27
C ASP A 108 42.85 6.59 0.61
N ALA A 109 42.10 7.10 -0.38
CA ALA A 109 40.89 7.88 -0.16
C ALA A 109 39.65 6.98 -0.05
N GLU A 110 38.72 7.36 0.83
CA GLU A 110 37.46 6.64 1.07
C GLU A 110 36.34 7.62 1.42
N LEU A 111 35.15 7.37 0.88
CA LEU A 111 33.90 8.07 1.22
C LEU A 111 32.84 7.03 1.61
N THR A 112 32.14 7.29 2.71
CA THR A 112 31.05 6.44 3.21
C THR A 112 29.73 7.20 3.15
N TYR A 113 28.69 6.53 2.67
CA TYR A 113 27.34 7.04 2.56
C TYR A 113 26.37 6.09 3.24
N THR A 114 25.39 6.67 3.92
CA THR A 114 24.26 5.98 4.54
C THR A 114 23.00 6.30 3.76
N ILE A 115 22.31 5.28 3.26
CA ILE A 115 21.08 5.39 2.48
C ILE A 115 19.98 4.57 3.17
N THR A 116 18.84 5.20 3.46
CA THR A 116 17.70 4.48 4.04
C THR A 116 16.79 3.97 2.92
N TYR A 117 16.69 2.66 2.76
CA TYR A 117 15.79 2.03 1.79
C TYR A 117 14.40 1.83 2.41
N GLN A 118 13.38 2.42 1.80
CA GLN A 118 11.98 2.24 2.13
C GLN A 118 11.26 1.68 0.89
N PRO A 119 11.11 0.35 0.75
CA PRO A 119 10.62 -0.27 -0.48
C PRO A 119 9.22 0.22 -0.84
N ALA A 120 9.03 0.50 -2.13
CA ALA A 120 7.73 0.79 -2.74
C ALA A 120 7.34 -0.35 -3.69
N GLU A 121 6.03 -0.61 -3.83
CA GLU A 121 5.51 -1.62 -4.76
C GLU A 121 5.71 -1.18 -6.22
N ASP A 122 5.88 -2.11 -7.15
CA ASP A 122 6.06 -1.79 -8.57
C ASP A 122 4.89 -0.94 -9.11
N GLY A 123 5.21 0.17 -9.77
CA GLY A 123 4.21 1.15 -10.21
C GLY A 123 3.72 2.14 -9.14
N GLU A 124 4.18 2.06 -7.89
CA GLU A 124 3.86 3.04 -6.84
C GLU A 124 4.61 4.36 -7.07
N TYR A 125 3.98 5.51 -6.78
CA TYR A 125 4.63 6.82 -6.84
C TYR A 125 5.74 6.94 -5.78
N VAL A 126 6.96 7.26 -6.21
CA VAL A 126 8.15 7.29 -5.33
C VAL A 126 8.80 8.66 -5.18
N GLY A 127 8.43 9.64 -6.02
CA GLY A 127 8.97 11.00 -5.98
C GLY A 127 8.87 11.69 -7.33
N GLN A 128 9.55 12.83 -7.47
CA GLN A 128 9.61 13.58 -8.72
C GLN A 128 11.06 13.89 -9.11
N ALA A 129 11.36 13.81 -10.41
CA ALA A 129 12.58 14.34 -11.01
C ALA A 129 12.28 15.60 -11.81
N ILE A 130 13.29 16.45 -11.96
CA ILE A 130 13.23 17.65 -12.79
C ILE A 130 13.72 17.27 -14.18
N PHE A 131 12.91 17.50 -15.22
CA PHE A 131 13.29 17.26 -16.61
C PHE A 131 13.32 18.55 -17.42
N SER A 132 14.34 18.73 -18.28
CA SER A 132 14.36 19.72 -19.35
C SER A 132 14.78 19.08 -20.68
N ILE A 133 14.32 19.68 -21.79
CA ILE A 133 14.79 19.36 -23.14
C ILE A 133 15.33 20.63 -23.77
N GLU A 134 16.59 20.60 -24.20
CA GLU A 134 17.39 21.80 -24.44
C GLU A 134 17.98 21.81 -25.85
N ALA A 135 17.82 22.95 -26.55
CA ALA A 135 18.41 23.22 -27.86
C ALA A 135 19.37 24.43 -27.79
N PHE A 136 20.10 24.55 -26.68
CA PHE A 136 20.92 25.74 -26.41
C PHE A 136 22.08 25.91 -27.40
N SER A 137 22.67 24.81 -27.89
CA SER A 137 23.71 24.86 -28.92
C SER A 137 23.19 25.40 -30.27
N LEU A 138 21.88 25.37 -30.49
CA LEU A 138 21.21 25.94 -31.66
C LEU A 138 20.74 27.39 -31.42
N GLY A 139 20.91 27.92 -30.21
CA GLY A 139 20.41 29.26 -29.82
C GLY A 139 18.89 29.34 -29.60
N GLU A 140 18.20 28.19 -29.54
CA GLU A 140 16.72 28.12 -29.50
C GLU A 140 16.13 27.97 -28.09
N GLY A 141 16.98 27.94 -27.06
CA GLY A 141 16.53 27.83 -25.67
C GLY A 141 15.95 26.45 -25.32
N TYR A 142 14.90 26.44 -24.50
CA TYR A 142 14.23 25.21 -24.06
C TYR A 142 13.20 24.75 -25.10
N ILE A 143 13.25 23.47 -25.46
CA ILE A 143 12.14 22.77 -26.14
C ILE A 143 11.07 22.42 -25.10
N VAL A 144 11.51 21.95 -23.94
CA VAL A 144 10.70 21.77 -22.73
C VAL A 144 11.48 22.44 -21.58
N GLU A 145 10.88 23.48 -21.00
CA GLU A 145 11.41 24.12 -19.79
C GLU A 145 11.50 23.12 -18.63
N PRO A 146 12.32 23.38 -17.60
CA PRO A 146 12.38 22.52 -16.43
C PRO A 146 10.98 22.26 -15.83
N VAL A 147 10.63 20.97 -15.69
CA VAL A 147 9.33 20.52 -15.20
C VAL A 147 9.48 19.40 -14.18
N LEU A 148 8.64 19.40 -13.15
CA LEU A 148 8.51 18.27 -12.23
C LEU A 148 7.81 17.11 -12.93
N THR A 149 8.41 15.93 -12.83
CA THR A 149 7.93 14.71 -13.46
C THR A 149 7.93 13.58 -12.47
N ASP A 150 6.77 12.96 -12.29
CA ASP A 150 6.58 11.82 -11.40
C ASP A 150 7.49 10.64 -11.77
N ILE A 151 7.99 9.97 -10.74
CA ILE A 151 8.75 8.74 -10.79
C ILE A 151 7.91 7.67 -10.10
N TYR A 152 7.84 6.50 -10.72
CA TYR A 152 7.20 5.32 -10.16
C TYR A 152 8.24 4.23 -9.94
N ALA A 153 8.04 3.40 -8.91
CA ALA A 153 8.89 2.25 -8.67
C ALA A 153 8.91 1.33 -9.91
N GLY A 154 10.11 0.89 -10.30
CA GLY A 154 10.33 0.14 -11.54
C GLY A 154 10.81 0.98 -12.71
N ASP A 155 10.64 2.31 -12.68
CA ASP A 155 11.08 3.19 -13.77
C ASP A 155 12.61 3.21 -13.94
N CYS A 156 13.05 3.16 -15.20
CA CYS A 156 14.35 3.68 -15.63
C CYS A 156 14.19 5.11 -16.15
N ALA A 157 15.29 5.85 -16.30
CA ALA A 157 15.25 7.23 -16.80
C ALA A 157 14.65 7.34 -18.22
N ALA A 158 14.79 6.31 -19.06
CA ALA A 158 14.14 6.27 -20.38
C ALA A 158 12.62 6.29 -20.28
N ALA A 159 12.03 5.50 -19.36
CA ALA A 159 10.59 5.46 -19.16
C ALA A 159 10.04 6.83 -18.73
N VAL A 160 10.77 7.52 -17.84
CA VAL A 160 10.41 8.88 -17.41
C VAL A 160 10.51 9.88 -18.57
N LEU A 161 11.59 9.83 -19.37
CA LEU A 161 11.74 10.67 -20.56
C LEU A 161 10.57 10.49 -21.55
N MET A 162 10.15 9.25 -21.82
CA MET A 162 9.02 8.97 -22.71
C MET A 162 7.72 9.63 -22.22
N ARG A 163 7.49 9.66 -20.90
CA ARG A 163 6.33 10.37 -20.31
C ARG A 163 6.44 11.88 -20.51
N VAL A 164 7.62 12.47 -20.33
CA VAL A 164 7.85 13.91 -20.57
C VAL A 164 7.56 14.25 -22.03
N LEU A 165 8.15 13.53 -22.99
CA LEU A 165 7.95 13.77 -24.42
C LEU A 165 6.45 13.71 -24.79
N ASN A 166 5.77 12.66 -24.35
CA ASN A 166 4.34 12.48 -24.61
C ASN A 166 3.48 13.58 -23.95
N ARG A 167 3.81 14.00 -22.71
CA ARG A 167 3.10 15.09 -21.98
C ARG A 167 3.08 16.39 -22.79
N PHE A 168 4.15 16.68 -23.53
CA PHE A 168 4.28 17.90 -24.32
C PHE A 168 4.02 17.69 -25.83
N GLY A 169 3.46 16.55 -26.23
CA GLY A 169 3.03 16.29 -27.60
C GLY A 169 4.18 16.02 -28.57
N PHE A 170 5.32 15.56 -28.07
CA PHE A 170 6.44 15.11 -28.89
C PHE A 170 6.38 13.59 -29.12
N THR A 171 6.87 13.17 -30.28
CA THR A 171 7.19 11.77 -30.56
C THR A 171 8.70 11.61 -30.71
N GLU A 172 9.22 10.38 -30.63
CA GLU A 172 10.65 10.12 -30.75
C GLU A 172 10.95 8.88 -31.60
N SER A 173 12.21 8.80 -32.05
CA SER A 173 12.80 7.52 -32.49
C SER A 173 14.06 7.25 -31.67
N HIS A 174 14.24 5.99 -31.29
CA HIS A 174 15.40 5.50 -30.54
C HIS A 174 15.91 4.18 -31.09
N THR A 175 17.14 3.83 -30.72
CA THR A 175 17.65 2.45 -30.83
C THR A 175 17.52 1.73 -29.48
N GLY A 176 17.50 0.40 -29.50
CA GLY A 176 17.32 -0.42 -28.30
C GLY A 176 15.86 -0.54 -27.87
N SER A 177 15.62 -0.63 -26.57
CA SER A 177 14.30 -0.54 -25.95
C SER A 177 14.35 0.37 -24.73
N VAL A 178 13.19 0.79 -24.20
CA VAL A 178 13.08 1.57 -22.96
C VAL A 178 13.83 0.92 -21.80
N GLU A 179 13.81 -0.41 -21.72
CA GLU A 179 14.40 -1.19 -20.63
C GLU A 179 15.86 -1.60 -20.89
N GLY A 180 16.41 -1.36 -22.08
CA GLY A 180 17.77 -1.79 -22.41
C GLY A 180 18.34 -1.20 -23.70
N GLY A 181 19.51 -0.60 -23.60
CA GLY A 181 20.24 -0.04 -24.74
C GLY A 181 19.57 1.18 -25.37
N PHE A 182 18.78 1.93 -24.59
CA PHE A 182 18.04 3.10 -25.08
C PHE A 182 19.00 4.21 -25.50
N TYR A 183 18.94 4.60 -26.77
CA TYR A 183 19.59 5.80 -27.29
C TYR A 183 18.59 6.61 -28.11
N LEU A 184 18.31 7.83 -27.66
CA LEU A 184 17.42 8.77 -28.33
C LEU A 184 18.06 9.26 -29.63
N ALA A 185 17.50 8.87 -30.77
CA ALA A 185 18.01 9.27 -32.08
C ALA A 185 17.38 10.59 -32.54
N THR A 186 16.06 10.78 -32.35
CA THR A 186 15.34 11.95 -32.85
C THR A 186 14.15 12.34 -31.95
N ILE A 187 13.84 13.63 -31.86
CA ILE A 187 12.56 14.15 -31.33
C ILE A 187 11.77 14.77 -32.50
N LYS A 188 10.45 14.58 -32.54
CA LYS A 188 9.55 15.05 -33.60
C LYS A 188 8.30 15.72 -33.03
N ASP A 189 7.57 16.42 -33.91
CA ASP A 189 6.31 17.09 -33.61
C ASP A 189 6.46 18.22 -32.57
N GLY A 190 5.42 18.49 -31.76
CA GLY A 190 5.41 19.55 -30.76
C GLY A 190 5.91 20.90 -31.30
N THR A 191 6.92 21.46 -30.62
CA THR A 191 7.57 22.73 -31.00
C THR A 191 8.76 22.56 -31.95
N ILE A 192 9.14 21.34 -32.36
CA ILE A 192 10.27 21.11 -33.27
C ILE A 192 10.18 21.90 -34.59
N PRO A 193 9.00 22.09 -35.21
CA PRO A 193 8.86 22.94 -36.39
C PRO A 193 9.26 24.42 -36.17
N ASN A 194 9.30 24.89 -34.92
CA ASN A 194 9.70 26.27 -34.60
C ASN A 194 11.23 26.46 -34.62
N ILE A 195 12.00 25.37 -34.51
CA ILE A 195 13.46 25.41 -34.61
C ILE A 195 13.83 25.64 -36.10
N PRO A 196 14.66 26.63 -36.44
CA PRO A 196 14.98 26.95 -37.84
C PRO A 196 15.68 25.80 -38.57
N VAL A 197 15.21 25.51 -39.80
CA VAL A 197 15.92 24.59 -40.69
C VAL A 197 17.22 25.22 -41.21
N SER A 198 17.13 26.49 -41.57
CA SER A 198 18.22 27.32 -42.09
C SER A 198 17.89 28.82 -41.95
N PRO A 199 18.86 29.69 -41.66
CA PRO A 199 20.18 29.33 -41.11
C PRO A 199 20.03 28.86 -39.66
N VAL A 200 20.98 28.03 -39.21
CA VAL A 200 21.11 27.71 -37.77
C VAL A 200 21.39 28.99 -36.98
N ASN A 201 20.80 29.11 -35.79
CA ASN A 201 20.91 30.27 -34.91
C ASN A 201 21.93 30.05 -33.77
N ALA A 202 22.95 29.22 -34.03
CA ALA A 202 23.94 28.86 -33.03
C ALA A 202 24.71 30.10 -32.51
N PRO A 203 25.05 30.17 -31.21
CA PRO A 203 25.82 31.27 -30.64
C PRO A 203 27.16 31.48 -31.37
N ALA A 204 27.57 32.74 -31.57
CA ALA A 204 28.74 33.09 -32.38
C ALA A 204 30.04 32.47 -31.84
N GLU A 205 30.20 32.47 -30.52
CA GLU A 205 31.34 31.86 -29.84
C GLU A 205 31.40 30.33 -30.06
N LEU A 206 30.25 29.68 -30.27
CA LEU A 206 30.18 28.24 -30.54
C LEU A 206 30.65 27.98 -31.97
N VAL A 207 30.17 28.78 -32.91
CA VAL A 207 30.56 28.68 -34.32
C VAL A 207 32.08 28.86 -34.50
N ASP A 208 32.69 29.78 -33.75
CA ASP A 208 34.15 29.97 -33.74
C ASP A 208 34.90 28.75 -33.17
N ALA A 209 34.39 28.15 -32.09
CA ALA A 209 34.97 26.94 -31.50
C ALA A 209 34.86 25.72 -32.44
N LEU A 210 33.68 25.51 -33.04
CA LEU A 210 33.42 24.46 -34.02
C LEU A 210 34.35 24.56 -35.23
N SER A 211 34.55 25.78 -35.74
CA SER A 211 35.44 26.04 -36.88
C SER A 211 36.88 25.63 -36.59
N SER A 212 37.34 25.82 -35.35
CA SER A 212 38.68 25.39 -34.90
C SER A 212 38.85 23.88 -34.89
N TRP A 213 37.74 23.14 -34.79
CA TRP A 213 37.66 21.68 -34.87
C TRP A 213 37.33 21.16 -36.27
N GLY A 214 37.24 22.05 -37.27
CA GLY A 214 36.89 21.68 -38.64
C GLY A 214 35.43 21.26 -38.81
N ILE A 215 34.55 21.62 -37.87
CA ILE A 215 33.11 21.41 -37.98
C ILE A 215 32.49 22.68 -38.58
N THR A 216 31.66 22.50 -39.61
CA THR A 216 30.84 23.56 -40.19
C THR A 216 29.38 23.15 -40.04
N LEU A 217 28.54 24.08 -39.56
CA LEU A 217 27.11 23.84 -39.45
C LEU A 217 26.44 24.01 -40.83
N GLU A 218 25.62 23.04 -41.18
CA GLU A 218 24.80 22.95 -42.39
C GLU A 218 23.31 23.04 -42.03
N ASP A 219 22.43 22.88 -43.02
CA ASP A 219 20.98 22.83 -42.78
C ASP A 219 20.57 21.46 -42.20
N ARG A 220 19.54 21.42 -41.34
CA ARG A 220 18.95 20.13 -40.90
C ARG A 220 18.14 19.46 -42.00
N TYR A 221 17.94 18.14 -41.93
CA TYR A 221 17.33 17.38 -43.01
C TYR A 221 15.81 17.54 -43.13
N SER A 222 15.11 17.80 -42.02
CA SER A 222 13.66 17.80 -41.95
C SER A 222 13.12 18.99 -41.14
N GLU A 223 11.95 19.49 -41.52
CA GLU A 223 11.29 20.57 -40.80
C GLU A 223 10.63 20.08 -39.49
N ASN A 224 10.32 18.79 -39.39
CA ASN A 224 9.45 18.25 -38.34
C ASN A 224 10.17 17.32 -37.34
N GLU A 225 11.46 17.07 -37.53
CA GLU A 225 12.27 16.26 -36.61
C GLU A 225 13.62 16.93 -36.37
N LEU A 226 14.15 16.72 -35.16
CA LEU A 226 15.49 17.12 -34.76
C LEU A 226 16.21 15.87 -34.22
N GLY A 227 17.25 15.46 -34.93
CA GLY A 227 17.90 14.18 -34.73
C GLY A 227 19.41 14.22 -34.80
N GLU A 228 20.00 13.06 -34.50
CA GLU A 228 21.42 12.84 -34.76
C GLU A 228 21.78 13.16 -36.22
N PHE A 229 22.97 13.72 -36.39
CA PHE A 229 23.53 14.19 -37.65
C PHE A 229 22.84 15.40 -38.29
N ASP A 230 21.80 15.98 -37.69
CA ASP A 230 21.26 17.27 -38.14
C ASP A 230 22.26 18.41 -37.89
N TYR A 231 22.36 19.35 -38.84
CA TYR A 231 23.35 20.45 -38.86
C TYR A 231 24.81 20.03 -39.00
N CYS A 232 25.28 18.90 -38.46
CA CYS A 232 26.62 18.38 -38.72
C CYS A 232 26.77 16.91 -38.31
N TYR A 233 27.83 16.25 -38.77
CA TYR A 233 28.14 14.85 -38.43
C TYR A 233 28.38 14.58 -36.93
N ALA A 234 28.55 15.63 -36.13
CA ALA A 234 28.85 15.56 -34.70
C ALA A 234 27.65 15.86 -33.80
N SER A 235 26.45 15.98 -34.38
CA SER A 235 25.25 16.29 -33.63
C SER A 235 24.47 15.07 -33.16
N GLY A 236 23.73 15.25 -32.07
CA GLY A 236 22.91 14.20 -31.47
C GLY A 236 22.33 14.60 -30.12
N TRP A 237 21.65 13.65 -29.47
CA TRP A 237 21.08 13.83 -28.16
C TRP A 237 21.97 13.23 -27.08
N MET A 238 22.28 14.03 -26.07
CA MET A 238 22.96 13.58 -24.86
C MET A 238 22.10 13.92 -23.65
N TYR A 239 22.35 13.25 -22.53
CA TYR A 239 21.69 13.60 -21.29
C TYR A 239 22.69 13.75 -20.16
N CYS A 240 22.32 14.64 -19.26
CA CYS A 240 23.05 14.95 -18.06
C CYS A 240 22.14 14.65 -16.87
N LEU A 241 22.64 13.91 -15.89
CA LEU A 241 21.95 13.56 -14.65
C LEU A 241 22.76 14.16 -13.49
N ASN A 242 22.17 15.12 -12.77
CA ASN A 242 22.80 15.85 -11.67
C ASN A 242 24.17 16.44 -12.06
N ASN A 243 24.17 17.19 -13.17
CA ASN A 243 25.36 17.80 -13.79
C ASN A 243 26.49 16.82 -14.19
N VAL A 244 26.24 15.52 -14.23
CA VAL A 244 27.16 14.50 -14.75
C VAL A 244 26.59 13.92 -16.03
N PHE A 245 27.40 13.85 -17.09
CA PHE A 245 27.03 13.10 -18.31
C PHE A 245 27.27 11.61 -18.06
N PRO A 246 26.22 10.78 -17.97
CA PRO A 246 26.41 9.38 -17.62
C PRO A 246 27.16 8.62 -18.70
N ASN A 247 28.01 7.68 -18.28
CA ASN A 247 28.67 6.73 -19.17
C ASN A 247 27.83 5.47 -19.44
N VAL A 248 26.52 5.56 -19.18
CA VAL A 248 25.51 4.52 -19.40
C VAL A 248 24.29 5.13 -20.09
N GLY A 249 23.54 4.32 -20.82
CA GLY A 249 22.31 4.77 -21.49
C GLY A 249 21.18 5.10 -20.50
N PHE A 250 20.12 5.76 -20.99
CA PHE A 250 18.95 6.09 -20.17
C PHE A 250 18.28 4.86 -19.52
N SER A 251 18.34 3.70 -20.17
CA SER A 251 17.79 2.44 -19.65
C SER A 251 18.48 1.95 -18.38
N ASP A 252 19.73 2.36 -18.16
CA ASP A 252 20.60 1.89 -17.08
C ASP A 252 20.80 2.94 -15.97
N SER A 253 20.10 4.06 -16.10
CA SER A 253 20.00 5.13 -15.09
C SER A 253 18.68 5.01 -14.34
N TYR A 254 18.74 5.03 -13.01
CA TYR A 254 17.57 4.93 -12.12
C TYR A 254 17.49 6.17 -11.25
N LEU A 255 16.38 6.89 -11.39
CA LEU A 255 16.17 8.20 -10.79
C LEU A 255 15.65 8.10 -9.36
N SER A 256 15.84 9.17 -8.62
CA SER A 256 15.30 9.38 -7.28
C SER A 256 14.68 10.77 -7.16
N ASP A 257 13.93 10.96 -6.09
CA ASP A 257 13.31 12.24 -5.79
C ASP A 257 14.34 13.38 -5.78
N GLY A 258 14.04 14.45 -6.51
CA GLY A 258 14.87 15.64 -6.65
C GLY A 258 15.99 15.54 -7.70
N ASP A 259 16.20 14.40 -8.37
CA ASP A 259 17.20 14.30 -9.43
C ASP A 259 16.87 15.24 -10.60
N VAL A 260 17.90 15.85 -11.18
CA VAL A 260 17.78 16.76 -12.34
C VAL A 260 18.32 16.08 -13.59
N VAL A 261 17.46 15.93 -14.59
CA VAL A 261 17.76 15.34 -15.90
C VAL A 261 17.62 16.40 -16.98
N ARG A 262 18.72 16.68 -17.67
CA ARG A 262 18.77 17.63 -18.79
C ARG A 262 19.06 16.86 -20.06
N VAL A 263 18.11 16.84 -21.00
CA VAL A 263 18.27 16.20 -22.31
C VAL A 263 18.65 17.26 -23.33
N GLN A 264 19.86 17.19 -23.86
CA GLN A 264 20.51 18.30 -24.54
C GLN A 264 20.91 17.92 -25.95
N PHE A 265 20.53 18.76 -26.92
CA PHE A 265 21.01 18.64 -28.28
C PHE A 265 22.43 19.22 -28.37
N THR A 266 23.37 18.42 -28.89
CA THR A 266 24.75 18.81 -29.13
C THR A 266 25.03 18.91 -30.63
N VAL A 267 26.00 19.73 -31.02
CA VAL A 267 26.59 19.78 -32.37
C VAL A 267 28.10 19.50 -32.36
N ALA A 268 28.63 18.94 -31.27
CA ALA A 268 30.05 18.75 -31.06
C ALA A 268 30.39 17.51 -30.20
N TYR A 269 29.62 16.42 -30.32
CA TYR A 269 29.79 15.22 -29.50
C TYR A 269 29.83 15.53 -27.99
N GLY A 270 29.03 16.49 -27.55
CA GLY A 270 28.94 16.94 -26.16
C GLY A 270 29.93 18.03 -25.76
N SER A 271 30.95 18.35 -26.56
CA SER A 271 31.99 19.32 -26.19
C SER A 271 31.47 20.76 -26.02
N ASP A 272 30.35 21.08 -26.67
CA ASP A 272 29.59 22.33 -26.60
C ASP A 272 28.65 22.42 -25.37
N ILE A 273 28.30 21.30 -24.76
CA ILE A 273 27.39 21.25 -23.60
C ILE A 273 28.06 20.76 -22.32
N GLY A 274 29.38 20.56 -22.36
CA GLY A 274 30.18 20.16 -21.20
C GLY A 274 30.39 18.64 -21.07
N GLY A 275 29.82 17.85 -21.97
CA GLY A 275 29.81 16.38 -21.95
C GLY A 275 30.82 15.70 -22.86
N GLY A 276 31.75 16.45 -23.49
CA GLY A 276 32.71 15.87 -24.46
C GLY A 276 33.49 14.67 -23.91
N TYR A 277 33.82 14.69 -22.61
CA TYR A 277 34.55 13.61 -21.95
C TYR A 277 33.80 12.26 -21.98
N ALA A 278 32.46 12.27 -22.02
CA ALA A 278 31.64 11.06 -21.99
C ALA A 278 31.70 10.25 -23.30
N MET A 279 32.16 10.84 -24.39
CA MET A 279 32.26 10.17 -25.69
C MET A 279 33.45 9.21 -25.81
N GLY A 280 34.37 9.25 -24.85
CA GLY A 280 35.57 8.40 -24.83
C GLY A 280 36.62 8.84 -25.87
N GLY A 281 37.84 9.12 -25.40
CA GLY A 281 38.96 9.56 -26.24
C GLY A 281 39.81 10.61 -25.52
N SER A 282 41.11 10.66 -25.81
CA SER A 282 42.05 11.58 -25.14
C SER A 282 41.85 13.06 -25.50
N ASP A 283 41.12 13.33 -26.59
CA ASP A 283 41.04 14.65 -27.22
C ASP A 283 39.66 15.31 -27.03
N ASN A 284 38.69 14.61 -26.43
CA ASN A 284 37.31 15.08 -26.26
C ASN A 284 37.16 15.90 -24.97
N THR A 285 37.60 17.15 -25.02
CA THR A 285 37.42 18.13 -23.93
C THR A 285 36.33 19.13 -24.29
N SER A 286 35.57 19.59 -23.29
CA SER A 286 34.62 20.68 -23.47
C SER A 286 35.30 21.94 -24.01
N PHE A 287 34.65 22.64 -24.94
CA PHE A 287 35.19 23.86 -25.55
C PHE A 287 35.38 25.00 -24.54
N TYR A 288 34.57 24.98 -23.48
CA TYR A 288 34.55 25.98 -22.42
C TYR A 288 34.02 25.34 -21.13
N PRO A 289 34.28 25.96 -19.95
CA PRO A 289 33.62 25.59 -18.72
C PRO A 289 32.10 25.76 -18.83
N VAL A 290 31.34 24.77 -18.40
CA VAL A 290 29.87 24.80 -18.36
C VAL A 290 29.43 24.82 -16.91
N ALA A 291 28.55 25.77 -16.57
CA ALA A 291 28.02 25.90 -15.21
C ALA A 291 27.05 24.76 -14.85
N ASN A 292 27.09 24.34 -13.59
CA ASN A 292 26.07 23.48 -13.01
C ASN A 292 24.76 24.27 -12.86
N LYS A 293 23.71 23.82 -13.55
CA LYS A 293 22.38 24.45 -13.59
C LYS A 293 21.33 23.72 -12.75
N ASP A 294 21.67 22.65 -12.03
CA ASP A 294 20.70 21.80 -11.35
C ASP A 294 19.79 22.60 -10.41
N ARG A 295 20.38 23.40 -9.52
CA ARG A 295 19.61 24.23 -8.58
C ARG A 295 18.70 25.24 -9.29
N LEU A 296 19.19 25.85 -10.37
CA LEU A 296 18.43 26.82 -11.14
C LEU A 296 17.25 26.13 -11.85
N SER A 297 17.48 24.96 -12.46
CA SER A 297 16.44 24.15 -13.10
C SER A 297 15.39 23.67 -12.09
N THR A 298 15.79 23.24 -10.90
CA THR A 298 14.84 22.89 -9.82
C THR A 298 13.94 24.06 -9.47
N LEU A 299 14.52 25.26 -9.26
CA LEU A 299 13.75 26.45 -8.91
C LEU A 299 12.80 26.88 -10.04
N ILE A 300 13.25 26.79 -11.30
CA ILE A 300 12.38 27.08 -12.45
C ILE A 300 11.19 26.10 -12.46
N ALA A 301 11.44 24.79 -12.30
CA ALA A 301 10.38 23.79 -12.29
C ALA A 301 9.37 24.01 -11.14
N THR A 302 9.86 24.29 -9.94
CA THR A 302 9.00 24.57 -8.77
C THR A 302 8.16 25.83 -8.97
N LEU A 303 8.76 26.93 -9.42
CA LEU A 303 8.04 28.18 -9.64
C LEU A 303 7.02 28.08 -10.78
N ASN A 304 7.34 27.32 -11.85
CA ASN A 304 6.41 27.03 -12.94
C ASN A 304 5.17 26.27 -12.44
N GLU A 305 5.33 25.28 -11.55
CA GLU A 305 4.20 24.57 -10.92
C GLU A 305 3.35 25.49 -10.02
N HIS A 306 3.98 26.51 -9.42
CA HIS A 306 3.27 27.56 -8.68
C HIS A 306 2.62 28.62 -9.60
N GLY A 307 2.84 28.56 -10.91
CA GLY A 307 2.38 29.57 -11.87
C GLY A 307 3.07 30.93 -11.73
N ILE A 308 4.28 30.96 -11.19
CA ILE A 308 5.08 32.17 -11.01
C ILE A 308 5.95 32.39 -12.25
N GLU A 309 5.84 33.57 -12.86
CA GLU A 309 6.62 33.95 -14.02
C GLU A 309 8.13 34.05 -13.68
N ILE A 310 8.96 33.37 -14.48
CA ILE A 310 10.41 33.38 -14.32
C ILE A 310 10.98 34.67 -14.91
N PRO A 311 11.73 35.49 -14.14
CA PRO A 311 12.33 36.72 -14.67
C PRO A 311 13.29 36.45 -15.83
N ASP A 312 13.24 37.29 -16.87
CA ASP A 312 14.11 37.20 -18.06
C ASP A 312 15.59 37.04 -17.71
N SER A 313 16.07 37.74 -16.67
CA SER A 313 17.46 37.64 -16.22
C SER A 313 17.85 36.22 -15.77
N ALA A 314 16.95 35.50 -15.10
CA ALA A 314 17.17 34.13 -14.66
C ALA A 314 17.06 33.16 -15.85
N MET A 315 16.08 33.37 -16.73
CA MET A 315 15.90 32.56 -17.94
C MET A 315 17.10 32.70 -18.91
N ASN A 316 17.66 33.90 -19.05
CA ASN A 316 18.86 34.14 -19.84
C ASN A 316 20.08 33.38 -19.27
N ALA A 317 20.28 33.38 -17.95
CA ALA A 317 21.33 32.59 -17.32
C ALA A 317 21.08 31.08 -17.47
N ALA A 318 19.81 30.65 -17.43
CA ALA A 318 19.42 29.24 -17.58
C ALA A 318 19.68 28.72 -19.00
N THR A 319 19.46 29.54 -20.04
CA THR A 319 19.58 29.13 -21.45
C THR A 319 20.94 29.40 -22.08
N ALA A 320 21.73 30.34 -21.53
CA ALA A 320 23.06 30.63 -22.06
C ALA A 320 24.03 29.45 -21.87
N ILE A 321 24.61 28.95 -22.97
CA ILE A 321 25.61 27.86 -22.94
C ILE A 321 26.94 28.29 -22.28
N TYR A 322 27.22 29.60 -22.25
CA TYR A 322 28.42 30.21 -21.68
C TYR A 322 28.20 30.87 -20.31
N ALA A 323 27.05 30.63 -19.67
CA ALA A 323 26.78 31.24 -18.37
C ALA A 323 27.90 30.86 -17.38
N SER A 324 28.44 31.86 -16.68
CA SER A 324 29.38 31.58 -15.60
C SER A 324 28.65 30.95 -14.42
N GLN A 325 29.35 30.20 -13.57
CA GLN A 325 28.73 29.66 -12.35
C GLN A 325 28.24 30.79 -11.43
N GLU A 326 28.88 31.95 -11.45
CA GLU A 326 28.46 33.13 -10.69
C GLU A 326 27.10 33.65 -11.18
N ASP A 327 26.91 33.76 -12.50
CA ASP A 327 25.64 34.20 -13.09
C ASP A 327 24.50 33.22 -12.81
N VAL A 328 24.77 31.91 -12.93
CA VAL A 328 23.79 30.86 -12.60
C VAL A 328 23.41 30.88 -11.12
N ASN A 329 24.39 31.06 -10.22
CA ASN A 329 24.14 31.17 -8.79
C ASN A 329 23.35 32.44 -8.44
N ALA A 330 23.65 33.57 -9.10
CA ALA A 330 22.91 34.81 -8.91
C ALA A 330 21.45 34.67 -9.39
N ALA A 331 21.22 34.04 -10.54
CA ALA A 331 19.88 33.72 -11.03
C ALA A 331 19.11 32.80 -10.06
N ALA A 332 19.76 31.75 -9.56
CA ALA A 332 19.16 30.83 -8.58
C ALA A 332 18.80 31.55 -7.27
N ALA A 333 19.62 32.50 -6.81
CA ALA A 333 19.31 33.29 -5.61
C ALA A 333 18.07 34.18 -5.81
N VAL A 334 17.88 34.75 -7.00
CA VAL A 334 16.66 35.52 -7.34
C VAL A 334 15.44 34.61 -7.30
N LEU A 335 15.49 33.43 -7.93
CA LEU A 335 14.36 32.50 -7.93
C LEU A 335 14.08 31.93 -6.53
N GLN A 336 15.12 31.71 -5.71
CA GLN A 336 14.95 31.30 -4.33
C GLN A 336 14.15 32.32 -3.53
N GLN A 337 14.41 33.62 -3.74
CA GLN A 337 13.66 34.67 -3.05
C GLN A 337 12.17 34.65 -3.42
N LEU A 338 11.84 34.39 -4.69
CA LEU A 338 10.46 34.26 -5.15
C LEU A 338 9.77 33.04 -4.51
N GLU A 339 10.48 31.92 -4.43
CA GLU A 339 9.97 30.70 -3.80
C GLU A 339 9.76 30.91 -2.28
N ASP A 340 10.72 31.52 -1.59
CA ASP A 340 10.61 31.85 -0.17
C ASP A 340 9.41 32.76 0.11
N GLU A 341 9.19 33.78 -0.74
CA GLU A 341 8.02 34.67 -0.67
C GLU A 341 6.71 33.92 -0.91
N TYR A 342 6.68 33.02 -1.89
CA TYR A 342 5.51 32.16 -2.13
C TYR A 342 5.19 31.28 -0.93
N GLN A 343 6.18 30.65 -0.29
CA GLN A 343 5.96 29.84 0.90
C GLN A 343 5.50 30.68 2.10
N GLN A 344 6.11 31.84 2.32
CA GLN A 344 5.73 32.76 3.39
C GLN A 344 4.27 33.24 3.27
N ASN A 345 3.75 33.34 2.04
CA ASN A 345 2.39 33.79 1.76
C ASN A 345 1.35 32.65 1.65
N ALA A 346 1.68 31.42 2.05
CA ALA A 346 0.71 30.33 2.12
C ALA A 346 -0.56 30.67 2.95
N PRO A 347 -0.47 31.34 4.13
CA PRO A 347 -1.66 31.75 4.89
C PRO A 347 -2.55 32.74 4.13
N VAL A 348 -1.98 33.61 3.29
CA VAL A 348 -2.75 34.56 2.46
C VAL A 348 -3.60 33.78 1.45
N ARG A 349 -3.00 32.79 0.78
CA ARG A 349 -3.72 31.93 -0.19
C ARG A 349 -4.84 31.13 0.49
N ASP A 350 -4.61 30.62 1.68
CA ASP A 350 -5.65 29.93 2.47
C ASP A 350 -6.83 30.87 2.79
N VAL A 351 -6.57 32.09 3.25
CA VAL A 351 -7.62 33.09 3.48
C VAL A 351 -8.38 33.41 2.20
N ILE A 352 -7.70 33.63 1.08
CA ILE A 352 -8.35 33.89 -0.22
C ILE A 352 -9.26 32.72 -0.61
N ALA A 353 -8.81 31.47 -0.40
CA ALA A 353 -9.59 30.27 -0.69
C ALA A 353 -10.82 30.16 0.22
N LYS A 354 -10.66 30.39 1.54
CA LYS A 354 -11.77 30.41 2.51
C LYS A 354 -12.82 31.45 2.17
N ILE A 355 -12.41 32.67 1.81
CA ILE A 355 -13.33 33.73 1.39
C ILE A 355 -14.06 33.32 0.10
N SER A 356 -13.36 32.73 -0.87
CA SER A 356 -13.95 32.28 -2.13
C SER A 356 -14.96 31.13 -1.92
N ALA A 357 -14.74 30.29 -0.91
CA ALA A 357 -15.60 29.17 -0.56
C ALA A 357 -16.91 29.58 0.12
N ILE A 358 -17.05 30.83 0.60
CA ILE A 358 -18.30 31.32 1.22
C ILE A 358 -19.48 31.21 0.24
N GLY A 359 -19.26 31.49 -1.05
CA GLY A 359 -20.29 31.37 -2.08
C GLY A 359 -21.47 32.32 -1.87
N GLU A 360 -22.69 31.82 -2.10
CA GLU A 360 -23.93 32.55 -1.83
C GLU A 360 -24.19 32.59 -0.32
N VAL A 361 -24.41 33.78 0.23
CA VAL A 361 -24.51 33.98 1.67
C VAL A 361 -25.91 33.62 2.16
N SER A 362 -25.96 32.67 3.09
CA SER A 362 -27.14 32.27 3.84
C SER A 362 -26.83 32.25 5.35
N LEU A 363 -27.81 31.90 6.19
CA LEU A 363 -27.58 31.70 7.63
C LEU A 363 -26.60 30.55 7.90
N GLU A 364 -26.54 29.54 7.03
CA GLU A 364 -25.61 28.41 7.13
C GLU A 364 -24.15 28.84 6.85
N SER A 365 -23.95 29.97 6.16
CA SER A 365 -22.62 30.51 5.88
C SER A 365 -21.92 31.12 7.10
N ALA A 366 -22.61 31.24 8.25
CA ALA A 366 -22.11 31.95 9.44
C ALA A 366 -20.74 31.45 9.91
N SER A 367 -20.58 30.12 10.05
CA SER A 367 -19.32 29.53 10.48
C SER A 367 -18.20 29.77 9.46
N ALA A 368 -18.49 29.62 8.16
CA ALA A 368 -17.50 29.84 7.11
C ALA A 368 -17.01 31.30 7.06
N ILE A 369 -17.94 32.26 7.22
CA ILE A 369 -17.61 33.70 7.29
C ILE A 369 -16.75 34.00 8.53
N ALA A 370 -17.12 33.45 9.69
CA ALA A 370 -16.36 33.64 10.93
C ALA A 370 -14.95 33.04 10.86
N GLU A 371 -14.81 31.84 10.28
CA GLU A 371 -13.52 31.20 10.04
C GLU A 371 -12.65 32.02 9.08
N ALA A 372 -13.23 32.52 7.97
CA ALA A 372 -12.51 33.37 7.03
C ALA A 372 -12.03 34.68 7.67
N ARG A 373 -12.88 35.31 8.50
CA ARG A 373 -12.52 36.50 9.29
C ARG A 373 -11.40 36.21 10.28
N GLN A 374 -11.52 35.14 11.06
CA GLN A 374 -10.50 34.76 12.03
C GLN A 374 -9.15 34.49 11.34
N ALA A 375 -9.17 33.79 10.22
CA ALA A 375 -7.98 33.50 9.44
C ALA A 375 -7.36 34.79 8.87
N TYR A 376 -8.18 35.74 8.37
CA TYR A 376 -7.72 37.06 7.92
C TYR A 376 -7.10 37.89 9.06
N ASP A 377 -7.73 37.93 10.23
CA ASP A 377 -7.28 38.70 11.39
C ASP A 377 -5.98 38.14 11.99
N ALA A 378 -5.69 36.85 11.77
CA ALA A 378 -4.45 36.20 12.17
C ALA A 378 -3.24 36.55 11.26
N LEU A 379 -3.49 37.11 10.07
CA LEU A 379 -2.44 37.55 9.14
C LEU A 379 -1.70 38.79 9.66
N THR A 380 -0.44 38.95 9.25
CA THR A 380 0.28 40.21 9.45
C THR A 380 -0.30 41.33 8.57
N VAL A 381 -0.04 42.60 8.90
CA VAL A 381 -0.54 43.75 8.12
C VAL A 381 -0.09 43.70 6.65
N GLU A 382 1.14 43.26 6.40
CA GLU A 382 1.67 43.11 5.03
C GLU A 382 0.93 42.00 4.28
N GLN A 383 0.65 40.87 4.93
CA GLN A 383 -0.12 39.75 4.36
C GLN A 383 -1.60 40.10 4.14
N GLN A 384 -2.21 40.85 5.04
CA GLN A 384 -3.60 41.32 4.88
C GLN A 384 -3.78 42.16 3.62
N ALA A 385 -2.78 42.96 3.24
CA ALA A 385 -2.81 43.76 2.02
C ALA A 385 -2.74 42.91 0.73
N LEU A 386 -2.30 41.64 0.84
CA LEU A 386 -2.21 40.70 -0.28
C LEU A 386 -3.51 39.89 -0.49
N VAL A 387 -4.48 39.97 0.44
CA VAL A 387 -5.77 39.27 0.31
C VAL A 387 -6.65 39.99 -0.72
N SER A 388 -6.62 39.49 -1.95
CA SER A 388 -7.22 40.16 -3.11
C SER A 388 -8.74 40.24 -3.12
N ASN A 389 -9.42 39.37 -2.35
CA ASN A 389 -10.88 39.27 -2.28
C ASN A 389 -11.46 39.72 -0.93
N TYR A 390 -10.73 40.53 -0.16
CA TYR A 390 -11.16 41.01 1.16
C TYR A 390 -12.55 41.68 1.15
N ASP A 391 -12.88 42.44 0.12
CA ASP A 391 -14.19 43.10 -0.01
C ASP A 391 -15.35 42.09 -0.01
N VAL A 392 -15.15 40.88 -0.54
CA VAL A 392 -16.15 39.80 -0.55
C VAL A 392 -16.47 39.34 0.88
N LEU A 393 -15.46 39.21 1.74
CA LEU A 393 -15.66 38.86 3.14
C LEU A 393 -16.52 39.90 3.86
N THR A 394 -16.22 41.19 3.68
CA THR A 394 -16.99 42.26 4.33
C THR A 394 -18.42 42.35 3.84
N ALA A 395 -18.65 42.12 2.54
CA ALA A 395 -20.00 42.05 1.98
C ALA A 395 -20.78 40.84 2.52
N ALA A 396 -20.10 39.70 2.71
CA ALA A 396 -20.72 38.51 3.27
C ALA A 396 -21.13 38.70 4.74
N GLU A 397 -20.27 39.32 5.55
CA GLU A 397 -20.57 39.68 6.94
C GLU A 397 -21.81 40.59 7.05
N GLU A 398 -21.88 41.62 6.21
CA GLU A 398 -23.02 42.54 6.19
C GLU A 398 -24.31 41.84 5.72
N THR A 399 -24.23 40.99 4.71
CA THR A 399 -25.38 40.21 4.22
C THR A 399 -25.90 39.28 5.30
N LEU A 400 -25.01 38.55 5.99
CA LEU A 400 -25.37 37.67 7.09
C LEU A 400 -26.02 38.46 8.24
N ARG A 401 -25.49 39.63 8.59
CA ARG A 401 -26.09 40.52 9.60
C ARG A 401 -27.53 40.88 9.26
N ILE A 402 -27.82 41.23 8.01
CA ILE A 402 -29.17 41.55 7.54
C ILE A 402 -30.08 40.32 7.64
N LEU A 403 -29.62 39.15 7.20
CA LEU A 403 -30.40 37.90 7.30
C LEU A 403 -30.77 37.58 8.75
N ILE A 404 -29.84 37.77 9.69
CA ILE A 404 -30.08 37.59 11.13
C ILE A 404 -31.07 38.64 11.66
N GLU A 405 -31.02 39.89 11.19
CA GLU A 405 -31.95 40.93 11.59
C GLU A 405 -33.40 40.64 11.14
N GLU A 406 -33.58 40.01 9.99
CA GLU A 406 -34.89 39.62 9.44
C GLU A 406 -35.49 38.36 10.07
N LEU A 407 -34.72 37.57 10.83
CA LEU A 407 -35.24 36.39 11.52
C LEU A 407 -36.35 36.76 12.52
N PRO A 408 -37.44 35.96 12.59
CA PRO A 408 -38.47 36.13 13.60
C PRO A 408 -37.90 35.86 15.01
N VAL A 409 -38.54 36.47 16.01
CA VAL A 409 -38.19 36.21 17.42
C VAL A 409 -38.82 34.89 17.84
N SER A 410 -38.04 33.83 17.88
CA SER A 410 -38.44 32.48 18.28
C SER A 410 -37.27 31.68 18.84
N ALA A 411 -37.58 30.61 19.58
CA ALA A 411 -36.60 29.68 20.12
C ALA A 411 -36.99 28.23 19.79
N SER A 412 -36.01 27.46 19.33
CA SER A 412 -36.16 26.04 19.05
C SER A 412 -35.35 25.23 20.05
N PHE A 413 -36.01 24.38 20.84
CA PHE A 413 -35.36 23.49 21.79
C PHE A 413 -35.31 22.08 21.21
N SER A 414 -34.17 21.41 21.31
CA SER A 414 -34.02 20.06 20.77
C SER A 414 -33.25 19.13 21.68
N ALA A 415 -33.56 17.84 21.60
CA ALA A 415 -32.71 16.77 22.08
C ALA A 415 -32.31 15.87 20.89
N PRO A 416 -31.07 15.35 20.83
CA PRO A 416 -30.61 14.56 19.71
C PRO A 416 -31.09 13.11 19.78
N GLU A 417 -30.89 12.39 18.68
CA GLU A 417 -30.86 10.94 18.68
C GLU A 417 -29.45 10.45 19.05
N ILE A 418 -29.35 9.59 20.06
CA ILE A 418 -28.08 9.04 20.56
C ILE A 418 -28.08 7.53 20.36
N THR A 419 -27.01 6.98 19.79
CA THR A 419 -26.76 5.53 19.76
C THR A 419 -25.80 5.13 20.87
N ALA A 420 -26.10 4.02 21.57
CA ALA A 420 -25.28 3.57 22.68
C ALA A 420 -25.43 2.07 22.93
N LEU A 421 -24.44 1.49 23.61
CA LEU A 421 -24.54 0.12 24.09
C LEU A 421 -25.31 0.05 25.42
N SER A 422 -25.96 -1.08 25.66
CA SER A 422 -26.54 -1.39 26.95
C SER A 422 -25.48 -1.32 28.06
N GLY A 423 -25.80 -0.65 29.18
CA GLY A 423 -24.87 -0.39 30.27
C GLY A 423 -23.95 0.83 30.06
N GLN A 424 -23.91 1.42 28.86
CA GLN A 424 -23.06 2.58 28.56
C GLN A 424 -23.62 3.87 29.18
N GLN A 425 -22.73 4.76 29.60
CA GLN A 425 -23.07 6.15 29.91
C GLN A 425 -23.19 6.97 28.63
N VAL A 426 -24.24 7.80 28.55
CA VAL A 426 -24.53 8.70 27.44
C VAL A 426 -24.69 10.12 27.95
N GLU A 427 -24.27 11.06 27.13
CA GLU A 427 -24.50 12.49 27.33
C GLU A 427 -25.54 12.95 26.30
N ILE A 428 -26.67 13.46 26.79
CA ILE A 428 -27.78 13.92 25.96
C ILE A 428 -27.83 15.45 26.08
N PRO A 429 -27.18 16.19 25.16
CA PRO A 429 -27.23 17.64 25.15
C PRO A 429 -28.63 18.09 24.72
N VAL A 430 -29.31 18.87 25.55
CA VAL A 430 -30.50 19.60 25.14
C VAL A 430 -30.03 20.96 24.65
N THR A 431 -30.34 21.29 23.41
CA THR A 431 -29.90 22.53 22.76
C THR A 431 -31.04 23.53 22.64
N VAL A 432 -30.67 24.80 22.51
CA VAL A 432 -31.58 25.90 22.15
C VAL A 432 -30.95 26.72 21.03
N SER A 433 -31.72 27.01 19.99
CA SER A 433 -31.33 27.86 18.85
C SER A 433 -32.44 28.86 18.51
N GLY A 434 -32.15 29.78 17.60
CA GLY A 434 -33.09 30.83 17.20
C GLY A 434 -32.74 32.20 17.80
N LYS A 435 -33.55 33.21 17.43
CA LYS A 435 -33.34 34.60 17.82
C LYS A 435 -34.26 34.96 18.97
N PHE A 436 -33.72 35.13 20.16
CA PHE A 436 -34.53 35.38 21.34
C PHE A 436 -33.76 36.14 22.42
N GLU A 437 -34.52 36.77 23.32
CA GLU A 437 -34.05 37.33 24.58
C GLU A 437 -35.08 36.96 25.64
N ALA A 438 -34.74 36.07 26.58
CA ALA A 438 -35.68 35.47 27.52
C ALA A 438 -35.18 35.61 28.97
N HIS A 439 -36.09 35.96 29.88
CA HIS A 439 -35.80 36.10 31.31
C HIS A 439 -36.32 34.92 32.13
N THR A 440 -37.23 34.11 31.58
CA THR A 440 -37.79 32.95 32.29
C THR A 440 -37.90 31.75 31.36
N LEU A 441 -37.52 30.58 31.88
CA LEU A 441 -37.71 29.26 31.27
C LEU A 441 -38.38 28.32 32.29
N GLU A 442 -39.45 27.65 31.87
CA GLU A 442 -40.02 26.48 32.55
C GLU A 442 -40.13 25.34 31.54
N MET A 443 -39.45 24.23 31.80
CA MET A 443 -39.29 23.10 30.88
C MET A 443 -39.37 21.75 31.61
N HIS A 444 -39.85 20.73 30.90
CA HIS A 444 -39.78 19.32 31.29
C HIS A 444 -39.02 18.49 30.26
N ILE A 445 -38.14 17.62 30.73
CA ILE A 445 -37.51 16.59 29.91
C ILE A 445 -38.02 15.23 30.37
N GLY A 446 -38.85 14.59 29.55
CA GLY A 446 -39.43 13.28 29.81
C GLY A 446 -38.56 12.14 29.27
N TYR A 447 -38.36 11.09 30.07
CA TYR A 447 -37.65 9.87 29.67
C TYR A 447 -38.28 8.62 30.32
N ASP A 448 -37.94 7.43 29.84
CA ASP A 448 -38.38 6.17 30.47
C ASP A 448 -37.35 5.69 31.50
N SER A 449 -37.66 5.85 32.78
CA SER A 449 -36.76 5.45 33.89
C SER A 449 -36.50 3.95 33.98
N THR A 450 -37.28 3.11 33.29
CA THR A 450 -36.99 1.68 33.19
C THR A 450 -35.90 1.36 32.17
N LYS A 451 -35.60 2.30 31.26
CA LYS A 451 -34.63 2.15 30.17
C LYS A 451 -33.38 3.03 30.33
N LEU A 452 -33.53 4.20 30.96
CA LEU A 452 -32.45 5.13 31.24
C LEU A 452 -32.42 5.49 32.74
N THR A 453 -31.23 5.48 33.32
CA THR A 453 -30.98 6.03 34.66
C THR A 453 -30.29 7.37 34.52
N VAL A 454 -30.93 8.47 34.92
CA VAL A 454 -30.29 9.81 34.91
C VAL A 454 -29.33 9.91 36.10
N ASN A 455 -28.07 10.17 35.79
CA ASN A 455 -26.98 10.25 36.77
C ASN A 455 -26.75 11.68 37.24
N GLU A 456 -26.74 12.62 36.29
CA GLU A 456 -26.41 14.03 36.52
C GLU A 456 -27.07 14.90 35.44
N VAL A 457 -27.41 16.14 35.79
CA VAL A 457 -27.81 17.18 34.83
C VAL A 457 -26.83 18.33 34.98
N VAL A 458 -26.11 18.64 33.90
CA VAL A 458 -25.08 19.70 33.87
C VAL A 458 -25.63 20.90 33.09
N PRO A 459 -25.71 22.10 33.68
CA PRO A 459 -26.13 23.29 32.94
C PRO A 459 -25.10 23.67 31.87
N GLY A 460 -25.58 24.20 30.74
CA GLY A 460 -24.74 24.79 29.71
C GLY A 460 -24.50 26.29 29.94
N ALA A 461 -23.61 26.89 29.16
CA ALA A 461 -23.14 28.26 29.36
C ALA A 461 -24.26 29.32 29.37
N ILE A 462 -25.33 29.12 28.59
CA ILE A 462 -26.50 30.02 28.56
C ILE A 462 -27.18 30.10 29.93
N LEU A 463 -27.20 29.00 30.70
CA LEU A 463 -27.78 28.98 32.05
C LEU A 463 -26.78 29.43 33.12
N GLU A 464 -25.47 29.31 32.91
CA GLU A 464 -24.46 29.64 33.94
C GLU A 464 -24.13 31.13 34.04
N ASN A 465 -24.31 31.92 32.98
CA ASN A 465 -23.63 33.21 32.81
C ASN A 465 -24.32 34.44 33.43
N THR A 466 -25.03 34.33 34.57
CA THR A 466 -25.67 35.52 35.18
C THR A 466 -25.63 35.59 36.70
N SER A 467 -25.59 36.83 37.22
CA SER A 467 -25.35 37.15 38.63
C SER A 467 -26.55 36.91 39.57
N MET A 468 -27.74 36.62 39.01
CA MET A 468 -29.02 36.47 39.74
C MET A 468 -29.88 35.34 39.14
N ASN A 469 -29.25 34.19 38.86
CA ASN A 469 -29.95 33.00 38.39
C ASN A 469 -30.52 32.19 39.57
N VAL A 470 -31.84 31.96 39.56
CA VAL A 470 -32.42 30.82 40.29
C VAL A 470 -32.64 29.71 39.28
N ILE A 471 -31.82 28.67 39.37
CA ILE A 471 -31.93 27.48 38.53
C ILE A 471 -32.33 26.32 39.45
N ASP A 472 -33.45 25.68 39.14
CA ASP A 472 -33.92 24.50 39.85
C ASP A 472 -33.99 23.31 38.89
N PHE A 473 -33.18 22.29 39.19
CA PHE A 473 -33.23 20.99 38.54
C PHE A 473 -33.80 19.99 39.52
N THR A 474 -35.07 19.62 39.34
CA THR A 474 -35.66 18.53 40.12
C THR A 474 -35.79 17.29 39.24
N THR A 475 -35.13 16.22 39.65
CA THR A 475 -35.22 14.92 38.99
C THR A 475 -36.20 14.04 39.75
N THR A 476 -37.21 13.57 39.03
CA THR A 476 -38.07 12.47 39.48
C THR A 476 -37.94 11.32 38.46
N PRO A 477 -38.19 10.05 38.85
CA PRO A 477 -38.13 8.96 37.89
C PRO A 477 -39.01 9.24 36.66
N GLY A 478 -38.35 9.40 35.51
CA GLY A 478 -38.98 9.66 34.21
C GLY A 478 -39.21 11.13 33.84
N THR A 479 -38.87 12.10 34.69
CA THR A 479 -38.99 13.54 34.37
C THR A 479 -37.92 14.39 35.04
N ILE A 480 -37.32 15.30 34.27
CA ILE A 480 -36.44 16.36 34.74
C ILE A 480 -37.19 17.69 34.59
N TYR A 481 -37.40 18.42 35.69
CA TYR A 481 -37.90 19.78 35.67
C TYR A 481 -36.73 20.76 35.57
N VAL A 482 -36.88 21.76 34.71
CA VAL A 482 -35.93 22.86 34.54
C VAL A 482 -36.69 24.16 34.74
N GLY A 483 -36.39 24.87 35.82
CA GLY A 483 -36.86 26.23 36.06
C GLY A 483 -35.67 27.19 36.08
N ALA A 484 -35.70 28.22 35.25
CA ALA A 484 -34.68 29.28 35.25
C ALA A 484 -35.32 30.67 35.25
N LEU A 485 -34.83 31.55 36.13
CA LEU A 485 -35.15 32.98 36.17
C LEU A 485 -33.86 33.78 36.08
N CYS A 486 -33.71 34.57 35.02
CA CYS A 486 -32.53 35.37 34.70
C CYS A 486 -32.93 36.86 34.64
N ALA A 487 -33.04 37.52 35.80
CA ALA A 487 -33.63 38.86 35.89
C ALA A 487 -32.71 40.00 35.40
N ASP A 488 -31.41 39.87 35.61
CA ASP A 488 -30.43 40.95 35.34
C ASP A 488 -29.64 40.74 34.04
N ALA A 489 -29.59 39.51 33.52
CA ALA A 489 -29.05 39.22 32.19
C ALA A 489 -29.91 38.14 31.54
N PRO A 490 -30.67 38.44 30.47
CA PRO A 490 -31.50 37.44 29.82
C PRO A 490 -30.67 36.36 29.12
N MET A 491 -31.28 35.18 28.95
CA MET A 491 -30.83 34.18 27.99
C MET A 491 -31.01 34.73 26.58
N THR A 492 -29.95 34.74 25.77
CA THR A 492 -29.99 35.31 24.42
C THR A 492 -29.57 34.28 23.38
N GLY A 493 -30.30 34.23 22.26
CA GLY A 493 -29.94 33.53 21.05
C GLY A 493 -29.84 34.51 19.89
N ASN A 494 -28.78 34.40 19.08
CA ASN A 494 -28.52 35.33 17.97
C ASN A 494 -29.18 34.88 16.64
N GLY A 495 -29.87 33.75 16.60
CA GLY A 495 -30.52 33.22 15.40
C GLY A 495 -29.73 32.17 14.63
N ILE A 496 -28.40 32.15 14.73
CA ILE A 496 -27.51 31.26 13.98
C ILE A 496 -26.80 30.24 14.87
N ASP A 497 -26.61 30.55 16.15
CA ASP A 497 -25.93 29.66 17.08
C ASP A 497 -26.91 28.63 17.65
N GLU A 498 -26.47 27.37 17.63
CA GLU A 498 -27.04 26.33 18.47
C GLU A 498 -26.26 26.24 19.77
N ASN A 499 -26.94 26.47 20.88
CA ASN A 499 -26.31 26.50 22.19
C ASN A 499 -26.76 25.31 23.01
N VAL A 500 -25.82 24.62 23.66
CA VAL A 500 -26.16 23.61 24.68
C VAL A 500 -26.77 24.33 25.87
N LEU A 501 -28.05 24.07 26.11
CA LEU A 501 -28.79 24.59 27.26
C LEU A 501 -28.39 23.82 28.53
N LEU A 502 -28.34 22.49 28.44
CA LEU A 502 -27.91 21.57 29.47
C LEU A 502 -27.51 20.22 28.87
N THR A 503 -26.82 19.40 29.63
CA THR A 503 -26.47 18.02 29.28
C THR A 503 -27.01 17.07 30.32
N VAL A 504 -27.88 16.14 29.90
CA VAL A 504 -28.35 15.04 30.74
C VAL A 504 -27.36 13.89 30.62
N LYS A 505 -26.62 13.59 31.68
CA LYS A 505 -25.78 12.39 31.75
C LYS A 505 -26.63 11.24 32.27
N ALA A 506 -26.80 10.20 31.47
CA ALA A 506 -27.61 9.03 31.81
C ALA A 506 -26.83 7.74 31.54
N THR A 507 -27.24 6.66 32.19
CA THR A 507 -26.80 5.30 31.88
C THR A 507 -27.92 4.58 31.16
N VAL A 508 -27.60 3.94 30.03
CA VAL A 508 -28.50 2.98 29.38
C VAL A 508 -28.61 1.77 30.29
N ASN A 509 -29.81 1.45 30.75
CA ASN A 509 -29.98 0.37 31.71
C ASN A 509 -29.50 -0.97 31.11
N PRO A 510 -28.87 -1.84 31.91
CA PRO A 510 -28.45 -3.17 31.46
C PRO A 510 -29.63 -3.93 30.83
N GLU A 511 -29.33 -4.73 29.81
CA GLU A 511 -30.28 -5.56 29.05
C GLU A 511 -31.29 -4.79 28.18
N PHE A 512 -31.34 -3.46 28.25
CA PHE A 512 -32.15 -2.68 27.33
C PHE A 512 -31.54 -2.65 25.92
N SER A 513 -32.35 -3.04 24.93
CA SER A 513 -32.09 -2.84 23.51
C SER A 513 -33.34 -2.29 22.84
N GLY A 514 -33.17 -1.39 21.88
CA GLY A 514 -34.25 -0.70 21.16
C GLY A 514 -34.23 0.81 21.40
N THR A 515 -35.32 1.49 21.04
CA THR A 515 -35.42 2.95 21.09
C THR A 515 -36.23 3.42 22.29
N THR A 516 -35.73 4.44 22.99
CA THR A 516 -36.50 5.16 24.03
C THR A 516 -36.50 6.66 23.75
N PRO A 517 -37.66 7.34 23.77
CA PRO A 517 -37.73 8.77 23.48
C PRO A 517 -37.19 9.61 24.65
N VAL A 518 -36.68 10.80 24.30
CA VAL A 518 -36.34 11.89 25.21
C VAL A 518 -37.17 13.10 24.78
N ASN A 519 -38.24 13.38 25.52
CA ASN A 519 -39.21 14.40 25.12
C ASN A 519 -38.88 15.74 25.77
N VAL A 520 -38.77 16.79 24.96
CA VAL A 520 -38.55 18.16 25.41
C VAL A 520 -39.87 18.91 25.35
N ASP A 521 -40.35 19.39 26.50
CA ASP A 521 -41.58 20.17 26.62
C ASP A 521 -41.27 21.50 27.30
N VAL A 522 -41.65 22.61 26.66
CA VAL A 522 -41.37 23.97 27.16
C VAL A 522 -42.70 24.60 27.52
N ASN A 523 -42.93 24.77 28.82
CA ASN A 523 -44.19 25.30 29.35
C ASN A 523 -44.22 26.83 29.31
N ARG A 524 -43.06 27.46 29.46
CA ARG A 524 -42.94 28.91 29.51
C ARG A 524 -41.57 29.39 29.05
N PHE A 525 -41.56 30.32 28.09
CA PHE A 525 -40.35 31.00 27.65
C PHE A 525 -40.69 32.45 27.28
N VAL A 526 -40.27 33.41 28.11
CA VAL A 526 -40.76 34.81 28.00
C VAL A 526 -39.66 35.84 28.17
N ASN A 527 -39.78 36.97 27.47
CA ASN A 527 -39.01 38.18 27.74
C ASN A 527 -39.72 39.01 28.84
N LEU A 528 -38.95 39.49 29.83
CA LEU A 528 -39.43 40.30 30.96
C LEU A 528 -38.43 41.41 31.31
N PRO A 529 -38.34 42.48 30.51
CA PRO A 529 -37.40 43.55 30.78
C PRO A 529 -37.85 44.39 31.99
N VAL A 530 -36.89 44.95 32.74
CA VAL A 530 -37.18 45.73 33.96
C VAL A 530 -38.11 46.92 33.64
N GLY A 531 -39.32 46.88 34.22
CA GLY A 531 -40.34 47.92 34.02
C GLY A 531 -41.13 47.82 32.70
N GLY A 532 -40.93 46.75 31.91
CA GLY A 532 -41.64 46.50 30.66
C GLY A 532 -42.79 45.50 30.77
N THR A 533 -43.36 45.14 29.61
CA THR A 533 -44.43 44.14 29.48
C THR A 533 -43.86 42.74 29.28
N VAL A 534 -44.47 41.73 29.89
CA VAL A 534 -44.17 40.32 29.61
C VAL A 534 -44.56 40.01 28.15
N THR A 535 -43.65 39.43 27.38
CA THR A 535 -43.95 38.95 26.02
C THR A 535 -43.56 37.49 25.88
N ASP A 536 -44.50 36.66 25.42
CA ASP A 536 -44.23 35.27 25.07
C ASP A 536 -43.34 35.20 23.82
N ILE A 537 -42.36 34.31 23.85
CA ILE A 537 -41.49 34.00 22.70
C ILE A 537 -42.06 32.76 22.04
N GLU A 538 -42.14 32.74 20.71
CA GLU A 538 -42.59 31.55 20.00
C GLU A 538 -41.59 30.40 20.22
N VAL A 539 -42.09 29.24 20.65
CA VAL A 539 -41.27 28.07 20.96
C VAL A 539 -41.60 26.91 20.03
N HIS A 540 -40.55 26.28 19.51
CA HIS A 540 -40.61 24.99 18.84
C HIS A 540 -39.80 23.96 19.62
N THR A 541 -40.27 22.72 19.66
CA THR A 541 -39.61 21.63 20.38
C THR A 541 -39.40 20.44 19.45
N THR A 542 -38.19 19.87 19.46
CA THR A 542 -37.86 18.63 18.75
C THR A 542 -37.39 17.59 19.77
N ASN A 543 -38.12 16.47 19.84
CA ASN A 543 -37.79 15.38 20.75
C ASN A 543 -36.63 14.56 20.20
N GLY A 544 -35.82 14.02 21.11
CA GLY A 544 -34.73 13.10 20.80
C GLY A 544 -35.07 11.66 21.14
N SER A 545 -34.06 10.79 21.05
CA SER A 545 -34.17 9.40 21.48
C SER A 545 -32.82 8.80 21.84
N VAL A 546 -32.83 7.71 22.61
CA VAL A 546 -31.67 6.85 22.80
C VAL A 546 -31.97 5.50 22.15
N ASN A 547 -31.14 5.13 21.18
CA ASN A 547 -31.15 3.88 20.45
C ASN A 547 -30.09 2.96 21.04
N ALA A 548 -30.51 1.99 21.83
CA ALA A 548 -29.63 1.06 22.51
C ALA A 548 -29.47 -0.26 21.74
N SER A 549 -28.23 -0.75 21.62
CA SER A 549 -27.94 -2.12 21.19
C SER A 549 -27.22 -2.89 22.30
N LEU A 550 -27.30 -4.23 22.24
CA LEU A 550 -26.51 -5.09 23.12
C LEU A 550 -25.06 -5.14 22.59
N PRO A 551 -24.04 -5.21 23.47
CA PRO A 551 -22.66 -5.46 23.05
C PRO A 551 -22.54 -6.77 22.25
N GLU A 552 -21.66 -6.78 21.24
CA GLU A 552 -21.35 -7.95 20.42
C GLU A 552 -19.98 -8.52 20.77
N TYR A 553 -19.84 -9.84 20.65
CA TYR A 553 -18.61 -10.60 20.90
C TYR A 553 -18.37 -11.59 19.77
N THR A 554 -17.10 -11.98 19.60
CA THR A 554 -16.63 -12.85 18.52
C THR A 554 -16.45 -14.28 19.00
N LEU A 555 -16.96 -15.24 18.23
CA LEU A 555 -16.72 -16.67 18.40
C LEU A 555 -15.87 -17.19 17.23
N THR A 556 -14.64 -17.59 17.53
CA THR A 556 -13.68 -18.13 16.56
C THR A 556 -13.70 -19.65 16.57
N TYR A 557 -13.79 -20.24 15.38
CA TYR A 557 -13.83 -21.69 15.15
C TYR A 557 -12.51 -22.15 14.56
N THR A 558 -11.89 -23.15 15.19
CA THR A 558 -10.63 -23.76 14.75
C THR A 558 -10.78 -25.26 14.54
N VAL A 559 -10.08 -25.84 13.57
CA VAL A 559 -10.02 -27.29 13.36
C VAL A 559 -8.58 -27.75 13.49
N ASN A 560 -8.32 -28.61 14.49
CA ASN A 560 -6.97 -29.02 14.87
C ASN A 560 -6.03 -27.81 15.14
N GLY A 561 -6.59 -26.73 15.69
CA GLY A 561 -5.87 -25.49 15.99
C GLY A 561 -5.67 -24.53 14.80
N GLU A 562 -6.11 -24.89 13.58
CA GLU A 562 -6.08 -23.98 12.43
C GLU A 562 -7.40 -23.21 12.30
N PHE A 563 -7.33 -21.92 11.95
CA PHE A 563 -8.52 -21.07 11.77
C PHE A 563 -9.43 -21.63 10.66
N TYR A 564 -10.72 -21.73 10.97
CA TYR A 564 -11.75 -22.15 10.03
C TYR A 564 -12.72 -21.01 9.69
N ALA A 565 -13.32 -20.40 10.71
CA ALA A 565 -14.31 -19.34 10.54
C ALA A 565 -14.45 -18.50 11.82
N GLU A 566 -15.11 -17.35 11.71
CA GLU A 566 -15.52 -16.51 12.84
C GLU A 566 -16.94 -16.00 12.63
N GLN A 567 -17.66 -15.79 13.73
CA GLN A 567 -19.01 -15.21 13.74
C GLN A 567 -19.16 -14.26 14.94
N THR A 568 -19.88 -13.16 14.75
CA THR A 568 -20.19 -12.19 15.81
C THR A 568 -21.63 -12.34 16.28
N TYR A 569 -21.83 -12.21 17.59
CA TYR A 569 -23.13 -12.33 18.23
C TYR A 569 -23.30 -11.27 19.31
N ALA A 570 -24.49 -10.66 19.39
CA ALA A 570 -24.88 -9.90 20.55
C ALA A 570 -24.91 -10.79 21.81
N VAL A 571 -24.57 -10.24 22.98
CA VAL A 571 -24.66 -10.97 24.25
C VAL A 571 -26.06 -11.56 24.46
N GLY A 572 -26.13 -12.83 24.85
CA GLY A 572 -27.37 -13.57 25.04
C GLY A 572 -28.04 -14.08 23.75
N ALA A 573 -27.50 -13.77 22.56
CA ALA A 573 -28.01 -14.33 21.31
C ALA A 573 -27.71 -15.83 21.20
N VAL A 574 -28.62 -16.58 20.57
CA VAL A 574 -28.44 -18.02 20.31
C VAL A 574 -27.35 -18.23 19.26
N ILE A 575 -26.38 -19.11 19.56
CA ILE A 575 -25.25 -19.40 18.68
C ILE A 575 -25.67 -20.39 17.59
N THR A 576 -25.28 -20.12 16.34
CA THR A 576 -25.52 -21.02 15.21
C THR A 576 -24.19 -21.43 14.58
N VAL A 577 -23.75 -22.65 14.86
CA VAL A 577 -22.43 -23.12 14.43
C VAL A 577 -22.33 -23.30 12.91
N PRO A 578 -21.15 -23.06 12.30
CA PRO A 578 -20.96 -23.22 10.86
C PRO A 578 -20.94 -24.70 10.44
N GLU A 579 -21.44 -24.99 9.24
CA GLU A 579 -21.36 -26.33 8.65
C GLU A 579 -19.91 -26.67 8.25
N TYR A 580 -19.41 -27.85 8.61
CA TYR A 580 -18.07 -28.30 8.23
C TYR A 580 -18.13 -29.52 7.31
N THR A 581 -17.51 -29.43 6.13
CA THR A 581 -17.42 -30.55 5.18
C THR A 581 -16.31 -31.49 5.59
N VAL A 582 -16.68 -32.62 6.20
CA VAL A 582 -15.71 -33.64 6.65
C VAL A 582 -15.08 -34.32 5.44
N PRO A 583 -13.74 -34.28 5.28
CA PRO A 583 -13.06 -35.04 4.23
C PRO A 583 -13.34 -36.54 4.34
N GLU A 584 -13.40 -37.23 3.20
CA GLU A 584 -13.58 -38.68 3.16
C GLU A 584 -12.50 -39.38 4.01
N GLY A 585 -12.93 -40.34 4.82
CA GLY A 585 -12.01 -41.07 5.70
C GLY A 585 -11.64 -40.37 7.00
N TYR A 586 -12.29 -39.25 7.34
CA TYR A 586 -12.12 -38.59 8.64
C TYR A 586 -13.42 -38.57 9.46
N THR A 587 -13.29 -38.37 10.77
CA THR A 587 -14.36 -38.10 11.73
C THR A 587 -14.15 -36.71 12.33
N PHE A 588 -15.20 -35.90 12.32
CA PHE A 588 -15.24 -34.55 12.91
C PHE A 588 -15.92 -34.58 14.27
N SER A 589 -15.31 -34.00 15.31
CA SER A 589 -15.85 -34.03 16.67
C SER A 589 -17.12 -33.18 16.86
N GLY A 590 -17.37 -32.23 15.97
CA GLY A 590 -18.38 -31.18 16.16
C GLY A 590 -17.83 -29.99 16.93
N TRP A 591 -18.59 -28.89 16.89
CA TRP A 591 -18.31 -27.66 17.63
C TRP A 591 -18.88 -27.73 19.04
N VAL A 592 -18.09 -27.39 20.07
CA VAL A 592 -18.56 -27.30 21.46
C VAL A 592 -18.71 -25.83 21.84
N VAL A 593 -19.94 -25.33 21.79
CA VAL A 593 -20.27 -23.92 22.05
C VAL A 593 -21.28 -23.79 23.21
N PRO A 594 -21.32 -22.64 23.92
CA PRO A 594 -22.41 -22.33 24.84
C PRO A 594 -23.79 -22.25 24.15
N GLU A 595 -24.87 -22.27 24.92
CA GLU A 595 -26.25 -22.12 24.37
C GLU A 595 -26.50 -20.72 23.81
N THR A 596 -25.94 -19.70 24.47
CA THR A 596 -26.00 -18.30 24.05
C THR A 596 -24.64 -17.62 24.19
N MET A 597 -24.42 -16.54 23.44
CA MET A 597 -23.15 -15.81 23.47
C MET A 597 -22.92 -15.14 24.84
N PRO A 598 -21.81 -15.43 25.55
CA PRO A 598 -21.46 -14.73 26.78
C PRO A 598 -20.92 -13.33 26.49
N ALA A 599 -20.63 -12.58 27.55
CA ALA A 599 -20.05 -11.24 27.47
C ALA A 599 -18.51 -11.27 27.29
N GLU A 600 -18.00 -12.16 26.43
CA GLU A 600 -16.58 -12.29 26.12
C GLU A 600 -16.36 -12.97 24.76
N ASP A 601 -15.21 -12.68 24.13
CA ASP A 601 -14.78 -13.40 22.94
C ASP A 601 -14.39 -14.83 23.30
N LEU A 602 -14.71 -15.77 22.42
CA LEU A 602 -14.49 -17.20 22.62
C LEU A 602 -13.74 -17.81 21.44
N THR A 603 -12.93 -18.82 21.72
CA THR A 603 -12.34 -19.69 20.69
C THR A 603 -12.69 -21.14 21.00
N VAL A 604 -13.23 -21.84 20.01
CA VAL A 604 -13.56 -23.26 20.11
C VAL A 604 -12.78 -24.05 19.06
N ASP A 605 -12.25 -25.19 19.47
CA ASP A 605 -11.48 -26.10 18.61
C ASP A 605 -12.23 -27.41 18.44
N ALA A 606 -12.38 -27.82 17.19
CA ALA A 606 -12.93 -29.12 16.82
C ALA A 606 -11.82 -30.02 16.28
N VAL A 607 -11.91 -31.31 16.58
CA VAL A 607 -10.90 -32.29 16.23
C VAL A 607 -11.32 -33.03 14.96
N LEU A 608 -10.40 -33.12 14.00
CA LEU A 608 -10.54 -33.95 12.80
C LEU A 608 -9.57 -35.15 12.90
N SER A 609 -10.12 -36.36 13.02
CA SER A 609 -9.35 -37.61 13.18
C SER A 609 -9.51 -38.54 11.99
N ILE A 610 -8.42 -39.11 11.47
CA ILE A 610 -8.49 -40.12 10.40
C ILE A 610 -9.17 -41.40 10.93
N ASN A 611 -10.08 -41.95 10.14
CA ASN A 611 -10.79 -43.18 10.45
C ASN A 611 -9.83 -44.36 10.39
N VAL A 612 -10.01 -45.34 11.26
CA VAL A 612 -9.18 -46.55 11.32
C VAL A 612 -10.05 -47.76 11.06
N TYR A 613 -9.60 -48.64 10.16
CA TYR A 613 -10.28 -49.87 9.80
C TYR A 613 -9.45 -51.09 10.15
N THR A 614 -10.13 -52.15 10.55
CA THR A 614 -9.52 -53.42 10.91
C THR A 614 -9.67 -54.43 9.79
N VAL A 615 -8.55 -55.00 9.36
CA VAL A 615 -8.51 -56.14 8.43
C VAL A 615 -8.25 -57.42 9.22
N THR A 616 -9.22 -58.33 9.17
CA THR A 616 -9.16 -59.63 9.84
C THR A 616 -8.75 -60.69 8.82
N PHE A 617 -7.62 -61.36 9.05
CA PHE A 617 -7.14 -62.47 8.22
C PHE A 617 -7.64 -63.78 8.80
N VAL A 618 -8.28 -64.62 7.98
CA VAL A 618 -8.84 -65.90 8.43
C VAL A 618 -8.42 -67.06 7.53
N ASP A 619 -8.39 -68.26 8.09
CA ASP A 619 -8.11 -69.47 7.33
C ASP A 619 -9.39 -70.05 6.69
N ARG A 620 -9.37 -70.41 5.39
CA ARG A 620 -10.55 -70.93 4.70
C ARG A 620 -11.00 -72.31 5.20
N LEU A 621 -10.08 -73.14 5.65
CA LEU A 621 -10.33 -74.55 5.93
C LEU A 621 -10.98 -74.75 7.30
N ASP A 622 -10.50 -74.04 8.32
CA ASP A 622 -11.04 -74.16 9.69
C ASP A 622 -11.78 -72.91 10.20
N GLY A 623 -11.69 -71.78 9.48
CA GLY A 623 -12.34 -70.52 9.84
C GLY A 623 -11.66 -69.77 10.98
N SER A 624 -10.48 -70.18 11.42
CA SER A 624 -9.74 -69.53 12.52
C SER A 624 -9.18 -68.17 12.10
N VAL A 625 -9.11 -67.23 13.05
CA VAL A 625 -8.48 -65.92 12.84
C VAL A 625 -6.97 -66.06 12.95
N ILE A 626 -6.28 -65.66 11.89
CA ILE A 626 -4.82 -65.67 11.76
C ILE A 626 -4.24 -64.39 12.37
N ALA A 627 -4.79 -63.22 12.03
CA ALA A 627 -4.38 -61.92 12.57
C ALA A 627 -5.46 -60.84 12.38
N GLU A 628 -5.43 -59.79 13.20
CA GLU A 628 -6.19 -58.55 12.99
C GLU A 628 -5.22 -57.38 12.94
N VAL A 629 -5.34 -56.53 11.91
CA VAL A 629 -4.48 -55.36 11.72
C VAL A 629 -5.34 -54.13 11.48
N SER A 630 -5.17 -53.11 12.33
CA SER A 630 -5.83 -51.82 12.17
C SER A 630 -4.94 -50.88 11.36
N VAL A 631 -5.50 -50.24 10.33
CA VAL A 631 -4.82 -49.27 9.47
C VAL A 631 -5.70 -48.04 9.25
N GLU A 632 -5.08 -46.89 9.03
CA GLU A 632 -5.78 -45.65 8.71
C GLU A 632 -6.50 -45.74 7.35
N HIS A 633 -7.58 -44.98 7.18
CA HIS A 633 -8.36 -44.93 5.95
C HIS A 633 -7.47 -44.73 4.72
N GLY A 634 -7.61 -45.62 3.73
CA GLY A 634 -6.88 -45.58 2.46
C GLY A 634 -5.47 -46.15 2.52
N SER A 635 -4.98 -46.57 3.69
CA SER A 635 -3.69 -47.24 3.82
C SER A 635 -3.72 -48.67 3.28
N ASN A 636 -2.55 -49.20 2.91
CA ASN A 636 -2.37 -50.61 2.56
C ASN A 636 -2.12 -51.44 3.82
N VAL A 637 -2.57 -52.70 3.80
CA VAL A 637 -2.28 -53.69 4.84
C VAL A 637 -1.34 -54.76 4.29
N THR A 638 -0.43 -55.27 5.12
CA THR A 638 0.44 -56.40 4.75
C THR A 638 -0.16 -57.69 5.31
N ALA A 639 -0.31 -58.71 4.46
CA ALA A 639 -0.84 -60.00 4.91
C ALA A 639 0.16 -60.77 5.79
N PRO A 640 -0.33 -61.50 6.82
CA PRO A 640 0.50 -62.40 7.61
C PRO A 640 0.89 -63.64 6.79
N ALA A 641 1.80 -64.47 7.33
CA ALA A 641 2.10 -65.78 6.76
C ALA A 641 0.88 -66.71 6.87
N ALA A 642 0.54 -67.42 5.78
CA ALA A 642 -0.56 -68.37 5.76
C ALA A 642 -0.21 -69.65 6.54
N PRO A 643 -1.15 -70.23 7.31
CA PRO A 643 -1.00 -71.55 7.91
C PRO A 643 -0.71 -72.65 6.87
N ALA A 644 0.01 -73.69 7.29
CA ALA A 644 0.22 -74.87 6.45
C ALA A 644 -0.81 -75.95 6.81
N HIS A 645 -1.45 -76.55 5.80
CA HIS A 645 -2.43 -77.62 5.97
C HIS A 645 -2.03 -78.87 5.20
N ASP A 646 -2.06 -80.02 5.86
CA ASP A 646 -1.69 -81.29 5.25
C ASP A 646 -2.62 -81.63 4.07
N GLY A 647 -2.01 -81.89 2.91
CA GLY A 647 -2.73 -82.24 1.68
C GLY A 647 -3.31 -81.05 0.92
N TYR A 648 -3.01 -79.80 1.31
CA TYR A 648 -3.43 -78.58 0.63
C TYR A 648 -2.23 -77.68 0.30
N VAL A 649 -2.36 -76.88 -0.77
CA VAL A 649 -1.37 -75.87 -1.17
C VAL A 649 -2.01 -74.48 -1.08
N PHE A 650 -1.34 -73.54 -0.40
CA PHE A 650 -1.80 -72.15 -0.30
C PHE A 650 -1.71 -71.46 -1.66
N THR A 651 -2.83 -70.92 -2.13
CA THR A 651 -2.94 -70.31 -3.46
C THR A 651 -3.02 -68.79 -3.43
N GLY A 652 -3.34 -68.20 -2.28
CA GLY A 652 -3.35 -66.75 -2.09
C GLY A 652 -4.41 -66.29 -1.12
N TRP A 653 -4.51 -64.98 -0.95
CA TRP A 653 -5.55 -64.33 -0.17
C TRP A 653 -6.68 -63.86 -1.09
N ASN A 654 -7.93 -64.13 -0.77
CA ASN A 654 -9.06 -63.84 -1.67
C ASN A 654 -9.51 -62.36 -1.73
N GLY A 655 -8.86 -61.46 -0.96
CA GLY A 655 -9.28 -60.06 -0.80
C GLY A 655 -8.19 -59.03 -1.10
N SER A 656 -8.59 -57.79 -1.39
CA SER A 656 -7.66 -56.67 -1.62
C SER A 656 -6.95 -56.24 -0.33
N LEU A 657 -5.62 -56.14 -0.41
CA LEU A 657 -4.75 -55.67 0.67
C LEU A 657 -4.34 -54.20 0.53
N VAL A 658 -4.81 -53.52 -0.53
CA VAL A 658 -4.51 -52.11 -0.79
C VAL A 658 -5.75 -51.26 -0.60
N ASN A 659 -5.53 -49.98 -0.24
CA ASN A 659 -6.58 -48.98 -0.06
C ASN A 659 -7.73 -49.46 0.85
N VAL A 660 -7.43 -49.67 2.14
CA VAL A 660 -8.42 -50.15 3.11
C VAL A 660 -9.29 -48.99 3.57
N THR A 661 -10.56 -49.01 3.17
CA THR A 661 -11.56 -47.96 3.47
C THR A 661 -12.74 -48.47 4.31
N GLU A 662 -12.73 -49.75 4.69
CA GLU A 662 -13.74 -50.36 5.54
C GLU A 662 -13.14 -51.57 6.26
N ASN A 663 -13.76 -51.96 7.38
CA ASN A 663 -13.43 -53.23 8.03
C ASN A 663 -13.71 -54.37 7.05
N ARG A 664 -12.77 -55.29 6.90
CA ARG A 664 -12.94 -56.43 5.99
C ARG A 664 -12.25 -57.67 6.48
N THR A 665 -12.74 -58.80 6.00
CA THR A 665 -12.12 -60.10 6.25
C THR A 665 -11.46 -60.59 4.96
N VAL A 666 -10.22 -61.02 5.07
CA VAL A 666 -9.43 -61.58 3.97
C VAL A 666 -9.10 -63.03 4.31
N THR A 667 -9.46 -63.96 3.44
CA THR A 667 -9.37 -65.39 3.71
C THR A 667 -8.22 -66.02 2.93
N ALA A 668 -7.44 -66.87 3.59
CA ALA A 668 -6.40 -67.67 2.97
C ALA A 668 -7.03 -68.81 2.17
N GLU A 669 -6.83 -68.84 0.85
CA GLU A 669 -7.37 -69.88 -0.04
C GLU A 669 -6.34 -70.98 -0.30
N TYR A 670 -6.84 -72.19 -0.50
CA TYR A 670 -6.04 -73.38 -0.69
C TYR A 670 -6.64 -74.30 -1.76
N SER A 671 -5.78 -75.02 -2.48
CA SER A 671 -6.17 -76.08 -3.42
C SER A 671 -5.82 -77.46 -2.85
N LEU A 672 -6.70 -78.44 -3.08
CA LEU A 672 -6.51 -79.81 -2.60
C LEU A 672 -5.51 -80.56 -3.49
N LEU A 673 -4.47 -81.15 -2.89
CA LEU A 673 -3.44 -81.88 -3.62
C LEU A 673 -4.03 -83.14 -4.28
N GLY A 674 -3.86 -83.30 -5.60
CA GLY A 674 -4.38 -84.42 -6.39
C GLY A 674 -5.78 -84.24 -6.96
N ASP A 675 -6.49 -83.16 -6.63
CA ASP A 675 -7.77 -82.78 -7.23
C ASP A 675 -7.45 -81.97 -8.50
N VAL A 676 -7.20 -82.68 -9.57
CA VAL A 676 -6.54 -82.10 -10.74
C VAL A 676 -7.53 -81.35 -11.59
N ASP A 677 -8.80 -81.74 -11.62
CA ASP A 677 -9.83 -80.99 -12.33
C ASP A 677 -10.49 -79.88 -11.50
N GLY A 678 -10.15 -79.78 -10.22
CA GLY A 678 -10.56 -78.70 -9.33
C GLY A 678 -12.02 -78.81 -8.90
N ASP A 679 -12.61 -80.00 -8.96
CA ASP A 679 -13.99 -80.23 -8.55
C ASP A 679 -14.18 -80.31 -7.02
N GLY A 680 -13.07 -80.24 -6.27
CA GLY A 680 -13.02 -80.29 -4.82
C GLY A 680 -12.86 -81.71 -4.27
N VAL A 681 -12.79 -82.73 -5.12
CA VAL A 681 -12.78 -84.14 -4.72
C VAL A 681 -11.68 -84.90 -5.46
N VAL A 682 -10.73 -85.47 -4.70
CA VAL A 682 -9.72 -86.35 -5.31
C VAL A 682 -10.36 -87.69 -5.68
N THR A 683 -10.59 -87.93 -6.98
CA THR A 683 -11.21 -89.14 -7.48
C THR A 683 -10.32 -89.93 -8.44
N SER A 684 -10.81 -91.10 -8.86
CA SER A 684 -10.19 -91.82 -9.98
C SER A 684 -10.25 -91.04 -11.30
N ALA A 685 -11.13 -90.04 -11.43
CA ALA A 685 -11.19 -89.19 -12.61
C ALA A 685 -9.96 -88.29 -12.68
N ASP A 686 -9.57 -87.66 -11.57
CA ASP A 686 -8.33 -86.86 -11.45
C ASP A 686 -7.10 -87.70 -11.77
N ALA A 687 -7.04 -88.89 -11.19
CA ALA A 687 -5.96 -89.81 -11.49
C ALA A 687 -5.94 -90.22 -12.95
N LEU A 688 -7.10 -90.44 -13.57
CA LEU A 688 -7.16 -90.77 -14.98
C LEU A 688 -6.76 -89.57 -15.84
N THR A 689 -7.07 -88.35 -15.41
CA THR A 689 -6.61 -87.11 -16.03
C THR A 689 -5.09 -87.04 -15.99
N VAL A 690 -4.48 -87.28 -14.84
CA VAL A 690 -3.01 -87.38 -14.69
C VAL A 690 -2.42 -88.54 -15.48
N LEU A 691 -3.08 -89.71 -15.52
CA LEU A 691 -2.61 -90.86 -16.29
C LEU A 691 -2.64 -90.56 -17.79
N ARG A 692 -3.72 -89.92 -18.27
CA ARG A 692 -3.84 -89.48 -19.66
C ARG A 692 -2.81 -88.40 -19.99
N MET A 693 -2.48 -87.50 -19.06
CA MET A 693 -1.38 -86.56 -19.22
C MET A 693 -0.03 -87.29 -19.33
N SER A 694 0.27 -88.21 -18.40
CA SER A 694 1.53 -88.95 -18.37
C SER A 694 1.74 -89.85 -19.59
N LEU A 695 0.67 -90.35 -20.19
CA LEU A 695 0.70 -91.13 -21.44
C LEU A 695 0.75 -90.24 -22.69
N GLY A 696 0.76 -88.91 -22.53
CA GLY A 696 0.72 -87.94 -23.63
C GLY A 696 -0.58 -87.97 -24.45
N ILE A 697 -1.64 -88.61 -23.93
CA ILE A 697 -2.95 -88.74 -24.61
C ILE A 697 -3.69 -87.41 -24.58
N ILE A 698 -3.60 -86.70 -23.45
CA ILE A 698 -4.02 -85.32 -23.36
C ILE A 698 -2.73 -84.51 -23.31
N ALA A 699 -2.33 -83.97 -24.46
CA ALA A 699 -1.21 -83.05 -24.55
C ALA A 699 -1.65 -81.67 -24.05
N THR A 700 -1.65 -81.51 -22.72
CA THR A 700 -1.91 -80.27 -21.98
C THR A 700 -3.33 -79.67 -22.13
N PRO A 701 -3.87 -79.02 -21.08
CA PRO A 701 -5.30 -78.82 -20.92
C PRO A 701 -5.86 -77.84 -21.95
N VAL A 702 -7.09 -78.11 -22.36
CA VAL A 702 -7.99 -77.07 -22.86
C VAL A 702 -8.16 -76.05 -21.72
N SER A 703 -7.36 -74.98 -21.75
CA SER A 703 -7.47 -73.76 -20.95
C SER A 703 -7.89 -73.91 -19.46
N GLY A 704 -6.90 -73.97 -18.56
CA GLY A 704 -6.98 -73.29 -17.26
C GLY A 704 -7.54 -74.02 -16.04
N SER A 705 -7.98 -75.27 -16.12
CA SER A 705 -8.52 -75.98 -14.94
C SER A 705 -7.58 -77.02 -14.31
N LEU A 706 -6.40 -77.29 -14.89
CA LEU A 706 -5.49 -78.32 -14.38
C LEU A 706 -4.24 -77.65 -13.83
N ASP A 707 -4.15 -77.52 -12.50
CA ASP A 707 -2.96 -77.01 -11.83
C ASP A 707 -1.92 -78.14 -11.73
N PHE A 708 -0.80 -77.96 -12.42
CA PHE A 708 0.25 -78.98 -12.45
C PHE A 708 0.92 -79.17 -11.09
N SER A 709 0.89 -78.18 -10.21
CA SER A 709 1.49 -78.27 -8.87
C SER A 709 0.74 -79.23 -7.94
N ILE A 710 -0.55 -79.45 -8.19
CA ILE A 710 -1.37 -80.42 -7.46
C ILE A 710 -1.41 -81.79 -8.16
N CYS A 711 -0.91 -81.90 -9.40
CA CYS A 711 -0.84 -83.16 -10.14
C CYS A 711 0.31 -84.05 -9.70
N ASP A 712 1.45 -83.45 -9.35
CA ASP A 712 2.66 -84.15 -8.88
C ASP A 712 2.50 -84.48 -7.39
N ILE A 713 1.92 -85.65 -7.09
CA ILE A 713 1.62 -86.03 -5.70
C ILE A 713 2.85 -86.56 -4.99
N ASP A 714 3.82 -87.17 -5.69
CA ASP A 714 5.05 -87.63 -5.05
C ASP A 714 6.12 -86.55 -4.91
N GLY A 715 5.89 -85.38 -5.51
CA GLY A 715 6.78 -84.22 -5.43
C GLY A 715 8.09 -84.45 -6.17
N SER A 716 8.12 -85.38 -7.14
CA SER A 716 9.30 -85.68 -7.94
C SER A 716 9.62 -84.59 -8.97
N GLY A 717 8.65 -83.72 -9.26
CA GLY A 717 8.70 -82.67 -10.27
C GLY A 717 8.23 -83.12 -11.65
N ASP A 718 7.94 -84.41 -11.84
CA ASP A 718 7.49 -84.99 -13.10
C ASP A 718 6.10 -85.62 -12.95
N ILE A 719 5.18 -85.35 -13.87
CA ILE A 719 3.82 -85.91 -13.83
C ILE A 719 3.79 -87.26 -14.52
N THR A 720 3.74 -88.32 -13.72
CA THR A 720 3.88 -89.70 -14.19
C THR A 720 2.63 -90.54 -13.89
N SER A 721 2.63 -91.78 -14.40
CA SER A 721 1.60 -92.75 -14.03
C SER A 721 1.65 -93.12 -12.53
N VAL A 722 2.76 -92.83 -11.83
CA VAL A 722 2.88 -93.00 -10.38
C VAL A 722 2.00 -91.99 -9.66
N ASP A 723 2.01 -90.73 -10.08
CA ASP A 723 1.16 -89.69 -9.51
C ASP A 723 -0.32 -90.03 -9.66
N ALA A 724 -0.70 -90.47 -10.87
CA ALA A 724 -2.04 -91.00 -11.09
C ALA A 724 -2.37 -92.15 -10.13
N LEU A 725 -1.47 -93.12 -9.94
CA LEU A 725 -1.66 -94.22 -9.01
C LEU A 725 -1.78 -93.74 -7.55
N LEU A 726 -1.04 -92.72 -7.16
CA LEU A 726 -1.11 -92.14 -5.82
C LEU A 726 -2.39 -91.35 -5.62
N ILE A 727 -2.88 -90.65 -6.64
CA ILE A 727 -4.20 -90.02 -6.66
C ILE A 727 -5.30 -91.09 -6.55
N ILE A 728 -5.25 -92.20 -7.31
CA ILE A 728 -6.20 -93.32 -7.16
C ILE A 728 -6.14 -93.85 -5.74
N ARG A 729 -4.93 -94.04 -5.20
CA ARG A 729 -4.74 -94.55 -3.85
C ARG A 729 -5.34 -93.61 -2.81
N LYS A 730 -5.12 -92.30 -2.95
CA LYS A 730 -5.71 -91.27 -2.09
C LYS A 730 -7.23 -91.29 -2.22
N ALA A 731 -7.76 -91.27 -3.44
CA ALA A 731 -9.19 -91.37 -3.72
C ALA A 731 -9.85 -92.62 -3.10
N MET A 732 -9.18 -93.77 -3.15
CA MET A 732 -9.66 -95.02 -2.56
C MET A 732 -9.58 -95.05 -1.03
N GLN A 733 -8.67 -94.28 -0.42
CA GLN A 733 -8.55 -94.16 1.03
C GLN A 733 -9.62 -93.23 1.62
N SER A 734 -10.17 -92.33 0.81
CA SER A 734 -11.20 -91.36 1.17
C SER A 734 -12.65 -91.89 1.06
N ALA A 735 -12.84 -93.14 0.62
CA ALA A 735 -14.15 -93.76 0.38
C ALA A 735 -14.67 -94.64 1.54
#